data_AF-A0A936MNQ5-F1
#
_entry.id   AF-A0A936MNQ5-F1
#
_cell.length_a   1.000
_cell.length_b   1.000
_cell.length_c   1.000
_cell.angle_alpha   90.00
_cell.angle_beta   90.00
_cell.angle_gamma   90.00
#
_symmetry.space_group_name_H-M   'P 1'
#
loop_
_entity.id
_entity.type
_entity.pdbx_description
1 polymer ?
#
loop_
_entity_poly.entity_id
_entity_poly.type
_entity_poly.pdbx_seq_one_letter_code
_entity_poly.pdbx_strand_id
1 'polypeptide(L)'
;MTGLSLVAQRPEISPVSTSSVESPAVRALFNLLLMERGPLADLPERDASAFVADLAYAIADLSAARRQRIALRLVQGADPWEIGFERAGTDLLVSLVRTAAMPEVAFHERRVNVDLLCNRLVSALDALSISSVRTPHNAAANTDDIDARAWSEATRCAAARDYLRSQLPFVIEDADAEPTFVAVEPTGDVPITIAADLMMRIPTTTAMTETTVLRTDLFALLFRGKLRVIVGEHARELPEVFVFLVAEQLVDLVLDALQAAALNRPYYRRLTTGGAVCAVRLQGEGHASFTIGMPRRGSEDRGQVWTFPAVDVNSLVQSVIAFARALARTIVRRDRTQAQNLRLHAFRAKVRELGDRVRESTRDESKINDAPEGYRAFAAALRPPPSSDDDSLATSRLRFTPRWLAAVPSIDLRATFLCGDAFVVGATRELSCLDRRTGEIVWTKPVPRATSVITPLGLARIEAEGALHLIDLQTGDVQWTTNLSPRTGTSTSGVVVNSPGLPRMLVVSEGTRHLAAVDLHGGEVRWRYASRRNGVFRVRRAGKLLVVASGEQALVALDVLTGEVVWRVCDRRRFASHVAVDQESLFAVSGDGAFVERGGAGLHHVDPWSGASRWSVDLPSEAAPVGAPLLARDTVVIVTHGRRGTGIMGFDRTTGEKRFDGVACGAAASCVVVDGTIILNSESGDLVGIDASDGATRYRHVFGSADGDRPRRLEPMLRSGALFVPQTELLIVRPRDGKLLGRVPADLIPDLFRVDERCDVYVAEESGHIAAFSAGPRLRLM
;
A
#
# COMPACT_ATOMS: atom_id res chain seq x y z
N MET A 1 -0.05 40.64 48.63
CA MET A 1 -0.95 40.17 47.56
C MET A 1 -1.36 38.73 47.91
N THR A 2 -2.18 38.45 48.93
CA THR A 2 -3.64 38.58 49.03
C THR A 2 -4.38 38.09 47.78
N GLY A 3 -5.08 36.95 47.89
CA GLY A 3 -6.12 36.57 46.91
C GLY A 3 -6.40 35.09 46.66
N LEU A 4 -6.17 34.15 47.60
CA LEU A 4 -6.81 32.83 47.54
C LEU A 4 -8.22 32.95 48.12
N SER A 5 -9.23 33.13 47.27
CA SER A 5 -10.64 33.06 47.64
C SER A 5 -11.22 31.72 47.21
N LEU A 6 -11.50 30.87 48.21
CA LEU A 6 -12.44 29.75 48.11
C LEU A 6 -13.75 30.28 47.51
N VAL A 7 -14.12 29.80 46.33
CA VAL A 7 -15.48 29.96 45.82
C VAL A 7 -16.33 28.90 46.50
N ALA A 8 -17.29 29.37 47.30
CA ALA A 8 -18.22 28.58 48.08
C ALA A 8 -18.83 27.43 47.26
N GLN A 9 -18.88 26.24 47.87
CA GLN A 9 -19.76 25.17 47.43
C GLN A 9 -21.17 25.74 47.23
N ARG A 10 -21.68 25.58 46.01
CA ARG A 10 -23.10 25.71 45.71
C ARG A 10 -23.85 24.80 46.71
N PRO A 11 -24.93 25.27 47.36
CA PRO A 11 -25.71 24.41 48.22
C PRO A 11 -26.21 23.22 47.37
N GLU A 12 -25.87 22.01 47.81
CA GLU A 12 -26.57 20.80 47.38
C GLU A 12 -28.04 21.01 47.71
N ILE A 13 -28.84 21.32 46.69
CA ILE A 13 -30.28 21.21 46.77
C ILE A 13 -30.53 19.71 46.80
N SER A 14 -30.70 19.16 48.01
CA SER A 14 -31.32 17.85 48.19
C SER A 14 -32.58 17.82 47.33
N PRO A 15 -32.79 16.80 46.49
CA PRO A 15 -34.04 16.68 45.74
C PRO A 15 -35.16 16.53 46.76
N VAL A 16 -35.92 17.61 46.94
CA VAL A 16 -37.19 17.56 47.65
C VAL A 16 -38.03 16.55 46.87
N SER A 17 -38.24 15.40 47.50
CA SER A 17 -39.16 14.36 47.08
C SER A 17 -40.53 14.99 46.83
N THR A 18 -40.83 15.29 45.57
CA THR A 18 -42.13 15.73 45.11
C THR A 18 -42.69 14.65 44.21
N SER A 19 -43.95 14.34 44.47
CA SER A 19 -44.67 13.18 44.01
C SER A 19 -45.01 13.26 42.52
N SER A 20 -44.34 12.38 41.78
CA SER A 20 -44.93 11.44 40.82
C SER A 20 -45.18 11.88 39.36
N VAL A 21 -44.54 11.12 38.48
CA VAL A 21 -44.99 10.73 37.14
C VAL A 21 -46.33 9.96 37.20
N GLU A 22 -47.36 10.50 37.86
CA GLU A 22 -48.64 9.81 38.12
C GLU A 22 -49.71 10.02 37.05
N SER A 23 -49.50 10.93 36.07
CA SER A 23 -50.44 11.04 34.96
C SER A 23 -50.39 9.76 34.12
N PRO A 24 -51.46 8.94 34.08
CA PRO A 24 -51.48 7.70 33.30
C PRO A 24 -51.30 7.97 31.81
N ALA A 25 -51.69 9.17 31.34
CA ALA A 25 -51.55 9.61 29.96
C ALA A 25 -50.08 9.85 29.58
N VAL A 26 -49.31 10.53 30.44
CA VAL A 26 -47.87 10.79 30.22
C VAL A 26 -47.10 9.47 30.25
N ARG A 27 -47.41 8.59 31.21
CA ARG A 27 -46.79 7.26 31.31
C ARG A 27 -47.08 6.39 30.09
N ALA A 28 -48.32 6.42 29.59
CA ALA A 28 -48.69 5.69 28.37
C ALA A 28 -47.93 6.19 27.13
N LEU A 29 -47.69 7.50 27.01
CA LEU A 29 -46.88 8.07 25.93
C LEU A 29 -45.42 7.59 26.02
N PHE A 30 -44.79 7.70 27.19
CA PHE A 30 -43.40 7.24 27.35
C PHE A 30 -43.26 5.73 27.18
N ASN A 31 -44.22 4.93 27.66
CA ASN A 31 -44.23 3.48 27.41
C ASN A 31 -44.33 3.17 25.90
N LEU A 32 -45.17 3.90 25.16
CA LEU A 32 -45.26 3.77 23.71
C LEU A 32 -43.93 4.09 23.02
N LEU A 33 -43.17 5.07 23.51
CA LEU A 33 -41.89 5.49 22.95
C LEU A 33 -40.70 4.60 23.37
N LEU A 34 -40.71 4.05 24.59
CA LEU A 34 -39.52 3.51 25.28
C LEU A 34 -39.67 2.06 25.77
N MET A 35 -40.81 1.40 25.55
CA MET A 35 -41.04 -0.04 25.79
C MET A 35 -40.82 -0.55 27.23
N GLU A 36 -41.15 0.23 28.27
CA GLU A 36 -41.02 -0.16 29.70
C GLU A 36 -39.60 -0.56 30.16
N ARG A 37 -38.58 -0.44 29.30
CA ARG A 37 -37.20 -0.93 29.53
C ARG A 37 -36.12 0.13 29.38
N GLY A 38 -36.50 1.41 29.29
CA GLY A 38 -35.56 2.51 29.13
C GLY A 38 -34.94 2.99 30.45
N PRO A 39 -33.77 3.67 30.42
CA PRO A 39 -33.12 4.31 31.58
C PRO A 39 -33.90 5.51 32.16
N LEU A 40 -35.20 5.61 31.91
CA LEU A 40 -36.06 6.75 32.24
C LEU A 40 -36.89 6.53 33.51
N ALA A 41 -36.48 5.59 34.38
CA ALA A 41 -37.09 5.45 35.70
C ALA A 41 -36.95 6.73 36.54
N ASP A 42 -35.96 7.59 36.22
CA ASP A 42 -35.59 8.79 36.98
C ASP A 42 -35.57 10.09 36.13
N LEU A 43 -36.43 10.23 35.11
CA LEU A 43 -36.61 11.56 34.50
C LEU A 43 -37.23 12.50 35.54
N PRO A 44 -36.59 13.61 35.92
CA PRO A 44 -37.24 14.59 36.79
C PRO A 44 -38.49 15.12 36.07
N GLU A 45 -39.60 15.22 36.81
CA GLU A 45 -40.92 15.60 36.29
C GLU A 45 -40.89 16.92 35.49
N ARG A 46 -39.95 17.80 35.85
CA ARG A 46 -39.67 19.10 35.24
C ARG A 46 -39.06 19.04 33.82
N ASP A 47 -38.45 17.91 33.44
CA ASP A 47 -37.98 17.69 32.07
C ASP A 47 -39.07 17.06 31.18
N ALA A 48 -40.06 16.39 31.78
CA ALA A 48 -41.10 15.69 31.04
C ALA A 48 -42.10 16.65 30.37
N SER A 49 -42.54 17.73 31.05
CA SER A 49 -43.47 18.73 30.48
C SER A 49 -42.87 19.42 29.24
N ALA A 50 -41.62 19.89 29.36
CA ALA A 50 -40.88 20.53 28.28
C ALA A 50 -40.65 19.57 27.10
N PHE A 51 -40.22 18.33 27.38
CA PHE A 51 -40.01 17.32 26.35
C PHE A 51 -41.30 16.99 25.60
N VAL A 52 -42.43 16.81 26.30
CA VAL A 52 -43.73 16.50 25.67
C VAL A 52 -44.20 17.65 24.78
N ALA A 53 -43.99 18.91 25.19
CA ALA A 53 -44.29 20.08 24.36
C ALA A 53 -43.38 20.14 23.11
N ASP A 54 -42.08 19.92 23.26
CA ASP A 54 -41.13 19.92 22.13
C ASP A 54 -41.39 18.75 21.17
N LEU A 55 -41.78 17.60 21.71
CA LEU A 55 -42.25 16.46 20.93
C LEU A 55 -43.49 16.82 20.11
N ALA A 56 -44.45 17.54 20.66
CA ALA A 56 -45.64 17.97 19.92
C ALA A 56 -45.29 18.87 18.73
N TYR A 57 -44.40 19.85 18.91
CA TYR A 57 -43.93 20.69 17.80
C TYR A 57 -43.15 19.89 16.76
N ALA A 58 -42.30 18.96 17.19
CA ALA A 58 -41.55 18.09 16.28
C ALA A 58 -42.49 17.18 15.46
N ILE A 59 -43.44 16.51 16.11
CA ILE A 59 -44.42 15.68 15.41
C ILE A 59 -45.28 16.53 14.49
N ALA A 60 -45.67 17.75 14.87
CA ALA A 60 -46.40 18.67 14.00
C ALA A 60 -45.61 19.06 12.73
N ASP A 61 -44.30 19.26 12.83
CA ASP A 61 -43.42 19.52 11.68
C ASP A 61 -43.30 18.30 10.74
N LEU A 62 -43.24 17.08 11.31
CA LEU A 62 -43.24 15.84 10.56
C LEU A 62 -44.61 15.60 9.88
N SER A 63 -45.72 15.86 10.59
CA SER A 63 -47.09 15.74 10.07
C SER A 63 -47.35 16.65 8.89
N ALA A 64 -46.81 17.87 8.92
CA ALA A 64 -46.93 18.85 7.86
C ALA A 64 -45.95 18.62 6.69
N ALA A 65 -45.22 17.49 6.67
CA ALA A 65 -44.18 17.19 5.69
C ALA A 65 -43.05 18.23 5.58
N ARG A 66 -42.88 19.09 6.59
CA ARG A 66 -41.83 20.15 6.59
C ARG A 66 -40.44 19.58 6.83
N ARG A 67 -40.35 18.41 7.47
CA ARG A 67 -39.12 17.67 7.70
C ARG A 67 -39.38 16.18 7.51
N GLN A 68 -38.37 15.46 7.02
CA GLN A 68 -38.40 14.00 6.93
C GLN A 68 -37.92 13.33 8.22
N ARG A 69 -37.12 14.04 9.02
CA ARG A 69 -36.53 13.54 10.26
C ARG A 69 -36.32 14.65 11.29
N ILE A 70 -36.54 14.33 12.56
CA ILE A 70 -36.26 15.20 13.72
C ILE A 70 -35.67 14.36 14.85
N ALA A 71 -34.70 14.93 15.58
CA ALA A 71 -34.16 14.36 16.80
C ALA A 71 -34.41 15.31 17.98
N LEU A 72 -34.75 14.74 19.14
CA LEU A 72 -35.00 15.45 20.39
C LEU A 72 -34.15 14.88 21.51
N ARG A 73 -33.72 15.73 22.44
CA ARG A 73 -32.99 15.33 23.64
C ARG A 73 -33.97 14.95 24.74
N LEU A 74 -33.77 13.78 25.35
CA LEU A 74 -34.57 13.27 26.46
C LEU A 74 -34.08 13.76 27.83
N VAL A 75 -32.76 13.83 28.04
CA VAL A 75 -32.15 14.23 29.32
C VAL A 75 -31.12 15.32 29.06
N GLN A 76 -31.11 16.37 29.88
CA GLN A 76 -30.06 17.39 29.85
C GLN A 76 -28.82 16.88 30.60
N GLY A 77 -27.68 16.76 29.91
CA GLY A 77 -26.43 16.26 30.49
C GLY A 77 -25.29 16.23 29.47
N ALA A 78 -24.10 15.80 29.91
CA ALA A 78 -22.91 15.72 29.04
C ALA A 78 -23.04 14.65 27.93
N ASP A 79 -23.71 13.53 28.23
CA ASP A 79 -23.97 12.42 27.30
C ASP A 79 -25.48 12.15 27.19
N PRO A 80 -26.24 13.04 26.51
CA PRO A 80 -27.69 12.97 26.50
C PRO A 80 -28.19 11.75 25.70
N TRP A 81 -29.30 11.18 26.15
CA TRP A 81 -30.12 10.31 25.30
C TRP A 81 -30.89 11.18 24.33
N GLU A 82 -30.83 10.85 23.05
CA GLU A 82 -31.58 11.46 21.98
C GLU A 82 -32.54 10.44 21.36
N ILE A 83 -33.75 10.89 21.08
CA ILE A 83 -34.78 10.12 20.38
C ILE A 83 -35.02 10.75 19.02
N GLY A 84 -34.84 9.95 17.98
CA GLY A 84 -35.01 10.33 16.58
C GLY A 84 -36.30 9.77 16.03
N PHE A 85 -37.00 10.59 15.24
CA PHE A 85 -38.22 10.27 14.52
C PHE A 85 -37.99 10.50 13.03
N GLU A 86 -38.33 9.51 12.21
CA GLU A 86 -38.26 9.58 10.75
C GLU A 86 -39.56 9.09 10.13
N ARG A 87 -40.04 9.77 9.09
CA ARG A 87 -41.28 9.41 8.39
C ARG A 87 -41.09 8.13 7.58
N ALA A 88 -42.05 7.20 7.67
CA ALA A 88 -42.10 5.98 6.86
C ALA A 88 -43.57 5.63 6.59
N GLY A 89 -44.12 6.20 5.50
CA GLY A 89 -45.49 5.97 5.08
C GLY A 89 -46.47 6.48 6.14
N THR A 90 -47.27 5.57 6.70
CA THR A 90 -48.23 5.87 7.79
C THR A 90 -47.64 5.73 9.19
N ASP A 91 -46.36 5.35 9.30
CA ASP A 91 -45.64 5.15 10.56
C ASP A 91 -44.53 6.18 10.75
N LEU A 92 -44.09 6.31 12.00
CA LEU A 92 -42.81 6.92 12.35
C LEU A 92 -41.82 5.84 12.79
N LEU A 93 -40.62 5.88 12.23
CA LEU A 93 -39.48 5.11 12.69
C LEU A 93 -38.84 5.84 13.87
N VAL A 94 -38.87 5.19 15.03
CA VAL A 94 -38.34 5.73 16.28
C VAL A 94 -37.03 5.04 16.60
N SER A 95 -35.99 5.83 16.85
CA SER A 95 -34.66 5.36 17.26
C SER A 95 -34.24 6.05 18.55
N LEU A 96 -33.56 5.34 19.44
CA LEU A 96 -33.07 5.89 20.71
C LEU A 96 -31.57 5.64 20.84
N VAL A 97 -30.80 6.73 20.99
CA VAL A 97 -29.34 6.69 20.99
C VAL A 97 -28.78 7.59 22.08
N ARG A 98 -27.76 7.12 22.80
CA ARG A 98 -26.93 7.97 23.67
C ARG A 98 -25.83 8.61 22.84
N THR A 99 -25.84 9.94 22.73
CA THR A 99 -24.84 10.69 21.97
C THR A 99 -23.62 11.02 22.82
N ALA A 100 -22.83 9.99 23.13
CA ALA A 100 -21.55 10.12 23.83
C ALA A 100 -20.36 10.00 22.85
N ALA A 101 -19.14 10.12 23.38
CA ALA A 101 -17.92 9.78 22.64
C ALA A 101 -17.93 8.34 22.11
N MET A 102 -18.58 7.42 22.84
CA MET A 102 -18.94 6.08 22.37
C MET A 102 -20.46 5.94 22.30
N PRO A 103 -21.08 6.09 21.12
CA PRO A 103 -22.53 6.03 21.00
C PRO A 103 -23.10 4.66 21.35
N GLU A 104 -24.23 4.67 22.04
CA GLU A 104 -24.98 3.49 22.41
C GLU A 104 -26.37 3.55 21.77
N VAL A 105 -26.74 2.52 21.00
CA VAL A 105 -28.06 2.44 20.36
C VAL A 105 -28.93 1.49 21.18
N ALA A 106 -29.94 2.03 21.87
CA ALA A 106 -30.88 1.23 22.64
C ALA A 106 -31.84 0.46 21.72
N PHE A 107 -32.40 1.16 20.74
CA PHE A 107 -33.16 0.57 19.63
C PHE A 107 -33.11 1.50 18.42
N HIS A 108 -33.39 0.95 17.23
CA HIS A 108 -33.32 1.68 15.98
C HIS A 108 -34.41 1.22 15.02
N GLU A 109 -35.06 2.20 14.39
CA GLU A 109 -36.14 2.06 13.40
C GLU A 109 -37.34 1.23 13.87
N ARG A 110 -37.78 1.46 15.10
CA ARG A 110 -39.04 0.86 15.57
C ARG A 110 -40.22 1.60 14.97
N ARG A 111 -41.10 0.91 14.27
CA ARG A 111 -42.34 1.48 13.74
C ARG A 111 -43.31 1.83 14.86
N VAL A 112 -43.81 3.06 14.84
CA VAL A 112 -44.86 3.58 15.71
C VAL A 112 -45.93 4.21 14.82
N ASN A 113 -47.16 3.71 14.95
CA ASN A 113 -48.30 4.26 14.24
C ASN A 113 -48.52 5.73 14.65
N VAL A 114 -48.63 6.61 13.66
CA VAL A 114 -48.69 8.06 13.90
C VAL A 114 -49.96 8.47 14.60
N ASP A 115 -51.11 7.90 14.23
CA ASP A 115 -52.39 8.26 14.84
C ASP A 115 -52.41 7.89 16.33
N LEU A 116 -51.89 6.70 16.66
CA LEU A 116 -51.73 6.26 18.04
C LEU A 116 -50.80 7.21 18.82
N LEU A 117 -49.67 7.61 18.23
CA LEU A 117 -48.73 8.53 18.86
C LEU A 117 -49.37 9.91 19.10
N CYS A 118 -50.02 10.48 18.08
CA CYS A 118 -50.68 11.78 18.18
C CYS A 118 -51.79 11.78 19.22
N ASN A 119 -52.61 10.72 19.27
CA ASN A 119 -53.66 10.57 20.28
C ASN A 119 -53.09 10.52 21.71
N ARG A 120 -52.03 9.73 21.94
CA ARG A 120 -51.35 9.65 23.24
C ARG A 120 -50.68 10.97 23.61
N LEU A 121 -50.10 11.66 22.63
CA LEU A 121 -49.42 12.94 22.82
C LEU A 121 -50.41 14.06 23.19
N VAL A 122 -51.54 14.14 22.49
CA VAL A 122 -52.63 15.07 22.82
C VAL A 122 -53.18 14.78 24.22
N SER A 123 -53.43 13.51 24.57
CA SER A 123 -53.88 13.13 25.92
C SER A 123 -52.87 13.50 27.02
N ALA A 124 -51.56 13.35 26.74
CA ALA A 124 -50.50 13.75 27.66
C ALA A 124 -50.45 15.27 27.87
N LEU A 125 -50.54 16.05 26.78
CA LEU A 125 -50.60 17.52 26.83
C LEU A 125 -51.85 18.02 27.57
N ASP A 126 -53.01 17.39 27.33
CA ASP A 126 -54.25 17.71 28.04
C ASP A 126 -54.09 17.47 29.55
N ALA A 127 -53.54 16.32 29.95
CA ALA A 127 -53.28 16.02 31.36
C ALA A 127 -52.30 17.00 32.03
N LEU A 128 -51.22 17.36 31.32
CA LEU A 128 -50.21 18.32 31.80
C LEU A 128 -50.76 19.76 31.88
N SER A 129 -51.70 20.14 31.00
CA SER A 129 -52.35 21.45 31.03
C SER A 129 -53.36 21.60 32.18
N ILE A 130 -53.95 20.50 32.67
CA ILE A 130 -54.94 20.50 33.76
C ILE A 130 -54.27 20.39 35.13
N SER A 131 -53.15 19.68 35.22
CA SER A 131 -52.49 19.41 36.50
C SER A 131 -51.93 20.67 37.18
N SER A 132 -51.62 21.75 36.45
CA SER A 132 -51.13 23.01 37.04
C SER A 132 -52.23 23.90 37.67
N VAL A 133 -53.51 23.54 37.50
CA VAL A 133 -54.66 24.33 38.02
C VAL A 133 -55.10 23.85 39.40
N ARG A 134 -54.61 22.69 39.88
CA ARG A 134 -55.02 22.06 41.14
C ARG A 134 -53.95 22.12 42.24
N THR A 135 -53.55 23.32 42.67
CA THR A 135 -52.98 23.52 44.01
C THR A 135 -53.49 24.81 44.66
N PRO A 136 -54.67 24.80 45.30
CA PRO A 136 -54.95 25.72 46.38
C PRO A 136 -54.77 25.02 47.74
N HIS A 137 -54.05 25.72 48.65
CA HIS A 137 -53.92 25.51 50.11
C HIS A 137 -52.82 24.57 50.63
N ASN A 138 -51.65 25.15 50.96
CA ASN A 138 -51.23 25.49 52.34
C ASN A 138 -49.69 25.47 52.45
N ALA A 139 -49.04 26.64 52.43
CA ALA A 139 -47.89 26.98 53.27
C ALA A 139 -47.47 28.43 52.97
N ALA A 140 -47.40 29.24 54.02
CA ALA A 140 -46.91 30.59 53.95
C ALA A 140 -45.40 30.64 53.67
N ALA A 141 -45.00 31.76 53.04
CA ALA A 141 -43.65 32.31 52.87
C ALA A 141 -42.83 31.86 51.64
N ASN A 142 -42.67 32.83 50.71
CA ASN A 142 -41.72 32.94 49.58
C ASN A 142 -41.90 32.02 48.35
N THR A 143 -42.89 32.30 47.47
CA THR A 143 -43.10 31.54 46.21
C THR A 143 -43.55 32.33 44.97
N ASP A 144 -43.20 33.61 44.81
CA ASP A 144 -43.63 34.37 43.60
C ASP A 144 -43.03 33.85 42.27
N ASP A 145 -41.86 33.18 42.30
CA ASP A 145 -41.14 32.73 41.09
C ASP A 145 -41.51 31.28 40.67
N ILE A 146 -42.22 30.53 41.51
CA ILE A 146 -42.63 29.13 41.25
C ILE A 146 -44.02 29.09 40.60
N ASP A 147 -44.97 29.88 41.12
CA ASP A 147 -46.34 29.93 40.60
C ASP A 147 -46.42 30.56 39.20
N ALA A 148 -45.58 31.57 38.92
CA ALA A 148 -45.46 32.18 37.59
C ALA A 148 -44.89 31.21 36.53
N ARG A 149 -43.95 30.34 36.92
CA ARG A 149 -43.33 29.35 36.01
C ARG A 149 -44.24 28.17 35.72
N ALA A 150 -44.98 27.68 36.72
CA ALA A 150 -45.97 26.62 36.54
C ALA A 150 -47.08 27.03 35.56
N TRP A 151 -47.56 28.28 35.67
CA TRP A 151 -48.51 28.87 34.72
C TRP A 151 -47.94 29.00 33.29
N SER A 152 -46.64 29.28 33.15
CA SER A 152 -45.97 29.38 31.85
C SER A 152 -45.83 28.03 31.13
N GLU A 153 -45.59 26.94 31.85
CA GLU A 153 -45.45 25.60 31.26
C GLU A 153 -46.79 25.00 30.81
N ALA A 154 -47.85 25.15 31.60
CA ALA A 154 -49.19 24.71 31.22
C ALA A 154 -49.69 25.43 29.94
N THR A 155 -49.40 26.74 29.84
CA THR A 155 -49.70 27.54 28.65
C THR A 155 -48.91 27.05 27.43
N ARG A 156 -47.64 26.69 27.60
CA ARG A 156 -46.80 26.11 26.53
C ARG A 156 -47.34 24.77 26.05
N CYS A 157 -47.76 23.89 26.96
CA CYS A 157 -48.38 22.60 26.63
C CYS A 157 -49.71 22.78 25.87
N ALA A 158 -50.55 23.72 26.30
CA ALA A 158 -51.80 24.04 25.60
C ALA A 158 -51.55 24.57 24.17
N ALA A 159 -50.61 25.51 24.01
CA ALA A 159 -50.22 26.03 22.70
C ALA A 159 -49.65 24.93 21.79
N ALA A 160 -48.80 24.04 22.32
CA ALA A 160 -48.22 22.93 21.58
C ALA A 160 -49.29 21.93 21.12
N ARG A 161 -50.31 21.66 21.97
CA ARG A 161 -51.47 20.83 21.63
C ARG A 161 -52.27 21.43 20.48
N ASP A 162 -52.60 22.71 20.59
CA ASP A 162 -53.44 23.38 19.59
C ASP A 162 -52.71 23.49 18.25
N TYR A 163 -51.39 23.74 18.28
CA TYR A 163 -50.55 23.72 17.10
C TYR A 163 -50.49 22.32 16.46
N LEU A 164 -50.25 21.26 17.23
CA LEU A 164 -50.24 19.89 16.71
C LEU A 164 -51.58 19.54 16.04
N ARG A 165 -52.70 19.88 16.68
CA ARG A 165 -54.05 19.67 16.10
C ARG A 165 -54.24 20.41 14.77
N SER A 166 -53.66 21.61 14.62
CA SER A 166 -53.74 22.38 13.37
C SER A 166 -52.96 21.75 12.21
N GLN A 167 -52.00 20.86 12.49
CA GLN A 167 -51.15 20.20 11.49
C GLN A 167 -51.59 18.76 11.19
N LEU A 168 -52.72 18.31 11.75
CA LEU A 168 -53.31 17.00 11.48
C LEU A 168 -54.44 17.13 10.42
N PRO A 169 -54.70 16.10 9.60
CA PRO A 169 -54.11 14.74 9.63
C PRO A 169 -52.69 14.68 9.07
N PHE A 170 -51.96 13.61 9.42
CA PHE A 170 -50.59 13.38 8.95
C PHE A 170 -50.56 13.26 7.43
N VAL A 171 -49.77 14.11 6.76
CA VAL A 171 -49.61 14.06 5.31
C VAL A 171 -48.93 12.73 4.94
N ILE A 172 -49.53 11.96 4.03
CA ILE A 172 -48.94 10.72 3.50
C ILE A 172 -48.29 11.06 2.15
N GLU A 173 -47.00 10.77 2.01
CA GLU A 173 -46.28 10.88 0.72
C GLU A 173 -46.25 9.51 0.05
N ASP A 174 -46.43 9.46 -1.28
CA ASP A 174 -46.58 8.23 -2.09
C ASP A 174 -45.30 7.36 -2.20
N ALA A 175 -44.20 7.72 -1.53
CA ALA A 175 -42.92 7.04 -1.67
C ALA A 175 -42.37 6.56 -0.32
N ASP A 176 -42.79 5.37 0.11
CA ASP A 176 -42.01 4.59 1.06
C ASP A 176 -40.68 4.21 0.40
N ALA A 177 -39.61 4.94 0.70
CA ALA A 177 -38.26 4.57 0.29
C ALA A 177 -37.83 3.35 1.10
N GLU A 178 -38.09 2.14 0.59
CA GLU A 178 -37.57 0.93 1.20
C GLU A 178 -36.04 0.98 1.25
N PRO A 179 -35.43 0.50 2.35
CA PRO A 179 -33.99 0.52 2.46
C PRO A 179 -33.35 -0.45 1.46
N THR A 180 -32.26 -0.02 0.85
CA THR A 180 -31.50 -0.79 -0.14
C THR A 180 -30.13 -1.16 0.39
N PHE A 181 -29.60 -2.30 -0.05
CA PHE A 181 -28.22 -2.69 0.24
C PHE A 181 -27.23 -1.95 -0.65
N VAL A 182 -26.25 -1.30 -0.02
CA VAL A 182 -25.18 -0.57 -0.70
C VAL A 182 -23.83 -1.12 -0.24
N ALA A 183 -23.10 -1.71 -1.17
CA ALA A 183 -21.75 -2.22 -0.92
C ALA A 183 -20.73 -1.09 -0.75
N VAL A 184 -19.85 -1.24 0.23
CA VAL A 184 -18.68 -0.42 0.53
C VAL A 184 -17.46 -1.29 0.38
N GLU A 185 -16.82 -1.17 -0.78
CA GLU A 185 -15.57 -1.88 -1.08
C GLU A 185 -14.40 -0.89 -0.98
N PRO A 186 -13.39 -1.15 -0.13
CA PRO A 186 -12.21 -0.31 -0.03
C PRO A 186 -11.44 -0.34 -1.36
N THR A 187 -10.83 0.79 -1.71
CA THR A 187 -9.99 0.90 -2.91
C THR A 187 -8.52 0.80 -2.54
N GLY A 188 -7.77 -0.07 -3.22
CA GLY A 188 -6.34 -0.29 -3.00
C GLY A 188 -6.06 -1.73 -2.55
N ASP A 189 -4.89 -2.26 -2.92
CA ASP A 189 -4.47 -3.58 -2.45
C ASP A 189 -3.84 -3.43 -1.07
N VAL A 190 -4.57 -3.89 -0.05
CA VAL A 190 -4.14 -3.81 1.35
C VAL A 190 -4.15 -5.24 1.89
N PRO A 191 -3.11 -5.70 2.59
CA PRO A 191 -3.03 -7.08 3.11
C PRO A 191 -4.14 -7.43 4.11
N ILE A 192 -4.88 -6.42 4.59
CA ILE A 192 -6.10 -6.56 5.37
C ILE A 192 -7.21 -5.83 4.64
N THR A 193 -8.32 -6.49 4.39
CA THR A 193 -9.48 -5.89 3.71
C THR A 193 -10.64 -5.77 4.69
N ILE A 194 -11.15 -4.55 4.88
CA ILE A 194 -12.37 -4.28 5.64
C ILE A 194 -13.41 -3.73 4.66
N ALA A 195 -14.51 -4.45 4.47
CA ALA A 195 -15.60 -4.11 3.57
C ALA A 195 -16.94 -4.18 4.32
N ALA A 196 -17.97 -3.52 3.80
CA ALA A 196 -19.29 -3.58 4.43
C ALA A 196 -20.44 -3.48 3.43
N ASP A 197 -21.58 -4.05 3.77
CA ASP A 197 -22.85 -3.86 3.06
C ASP A 197 -23.79 -3.06 3.97
N LEU A 198 -24.16 -1.87 3.53
CA LEU A 198 -24.97 -0.91 4.29
C LEU A 198 -26.44 -1.02 3.90
N MET A 199 -27.34 -0.99 4.88
CA MET A 199 -28.76 -0.78 4.65
C MET A 199 -29.05 0.74 4.67
N MET A 200 -29.45 1.31 3.53
CA MET A 200 -29.66 2.76 3.37
C MET A 200 -31.00 3.07 2.68
N ARG A 201 -31.77 4.01 3.24
CA ARG A 201 -32.89 4.66 2.52
C ARG A 201 -32.34 5.80 1.67
N ILE A 202 -32.74 5.85 0.41
CA ILE A 202 -32.32 6.89 -0.53
C ILE A 202 -33.46 7.91 -0.62
N PRO A 203 -33.24 9.18 -0.26
CA PRO A 203 -34.28 10.21 -0.38
C PRO A 203 -34.71 10.37 -1.85
N THR A 204 -36.02 10.32 -2.12
CA THR A 204 -36.61 10.46 -3.48
C THR A 204 -36.57 11.89 -4.00
N THR A 205 -36.61 12.89 -3.12
CA THR A 205 -36.51 14.32 -3.47
C THR A 205 -35.31 14.93 -2.76
N THR A 206 -34.28 15.25 -3.54
CA THR A 206 -33.16 16.10 -3.09
C THR A 206 -33.64 17.56 -3.10
N ALA A 207 -34.53 17.93 -2.19
CA ALA A 207 -34.80 19.34 -1.95
C ALA A 207 -33.50 19.94 -1.39
N MET A 208 -32.70 20.53 -2.27
CA MET A 208 -31.53 21.31 -1.90
C MET A 208 -32.02 22.57 -1.20
N THR A 209 -32.36 22.47 0.07
CA THR A 209 -32.35 23.65 0.93
C THR A 209 -30.86 23.97 1.12
N GLU A 210 -30.39 25.04 0.49
CA GLU A 210 -29.08 25.63 0.75
C GLU A 210 -29.04 26.16 2.18
N THR A 211 -29.02 25.27 3.17
CA THR A 211 -28.68 25.62 4.53
C THR A 211 -27.17 25.64 4.64
N THR A 212 -26.59 26.83 4.78
CA THR A 212 -25.17 27.05 5.12
C THR A 212 -24.81 26.57 6.53
N VAL A 213 -25.80 26.07 7.29
CA VAL A 213 -25.66 25.65 8.69
C VAL A 213 -25.35 24.15 8.74
N LEU A 214 -24.13 23.81 9.16
CA LEU A 214 -23.72 22.43 9.46
C LEU A 214 -24.36 21.98 10.78
N ARG A 215 -24.85 20.74 10.84
CA ARG A 215 -25.46 20.14 12.04
C ARG A 215 -24.88 18.78 12.35
N THR A 216 -24.89 18.39 13.62
CA THR A 216 -24.57 17.03 14.05
C THR A 216 -25.84 16.20 13.96
N ASP A 217 -25.86 15.19 13.09
CA ASP A 217 -26.97 14.23 12.99
C ASP A 217 -26.41 12.81 13.01
N LEU A 218 -26.48 12.15 14.16
CA LEU A 218 -26.05 10.77 14.28
C LEU A 218 -27.04 9.80 13.65
N PHE A 219 -28.33 10.09 13.73
CA PHE A 219 -29.39 9.21 13.22
C PHE A 219 -29.20 8.97 11.72
N ALA A 220 -28.76 10.00 10.97
CA ALA A 220 -28.49 9.89 9.53
C ALA A 220 -27.32 8.98 9.18
N LEU A 221 -26.56 8.53 10.18
CA LEU A 221 -25.38 7.70 10.02
C LEU A 221 -25.53 6.31 10.67
N LEU A 222 -26.71 5.98 11.23
CA LEU A 222 -26.99 4.68 11.84
C LEU A 222 -27.30 3.59 10.80
N PHE A 223 -26.33 3.28 9.94
CA PHE A 223 -26.49 2.25 8.94
C PHE A 223 -26.30 0.86 9.55
N ARG A 224 -27.41 0.12 9.71
CA ARG A 224 -27.34 -1.33 9.95
C ARG A 224 -26.74 -2.02 8.74
N GLY A 225 -25.90 -3.01 8.96
CA GLY A 225 -25.24 -3.68 7.87
C GLY A 225 -24.35 -4.82 8.32
N LYS A 226 -23.74 -5.43 7.31
CA LYS A 226 -22.82 -6.56 7.43
C LYS A 226 -21.39 -6.06 7.24
N LEU A 227 -20.52 -6.32 8.20
CA LEU A 227 -19.10 -5.95 8.15
C LEU A 227 -18.25 -7.20 7.89
N ARG A 228 -17.41 -7.16 6.87
CA ARG A 228 -16.50 -8.24 6.45
C ARG A 228 -15.06 -7.81 6.69
N VAL A 229 -14.27 -8.66 7.36
CA VAL A 229 -12.83 -8.47 7.58
C VAL A 229 -12.08 -9.68 7.05
N ILE A 230 -11.12 -9.44 6.17
CA ILE A 230 -10.28 -10.47 5.53
C ILE A 230 -8.82 -10.18 5.89
N VAL A 231 -8.13 -11.16 6.48
CA VAL A 231 -6.70 -11.10 6.82
C VAL A 231 -6.04 -12.37 6.29
N GLY A 232 -5.24 -12.24 5.22
CA GLY A 232 -4.72 -13.40 4.50
C GLY A 232 -5.85 -14.30 3.99
N GLU A 233 -5.82 -15.58 4.34
CA GLU A 233 -6.88 -16.56 3.98
C GLU A 233 -8.09 -16.52 4.91
N HIS A 234 -8.04 -15.76 6.01
CA HIS A 234 -9.09 -15.77 7.03
C HIS A 234 -10.10 -14.66 6.76
N ALA A 235 -11.32 -15.04 6.37
CA ALA A 235 -12.47 -14.14 6.32
C ALA A 235 -13.35 -14.28 7.57
N ARG A 236 -13.77 -13.16 8.13
CA ARG A 236 -14.71 -13.05 9.26
C ARG A 236 -15.78 -12.03 8.95
N GLU A 237 -16.97 -12.28 9.47
CA GLU A 237 -18.16 -11.52 9.14
C GLU A 237 -18.98 -11.23 10.40
N LEU A 238 -19.46 -10.00 10.49
CA LEU A 238 -20.38 -9.55 11.52
C LEU A 238 -21.69 -9.15 10.82
N PRO A 239 -22.77 -9.95 10.95
CA PRO A 239 -23.98 -9.79 10.14
C PRO A 239 -24.84 -8.60 10.54
N GLU A 240 -24.81 -8.18 11.80
CA GLU A 240 -25.64 -7.09 12.33
C GLU A 240 -24.84 -6.08 13.14
N VAL A 241 -24.31 -5.06 12.46
CA VAL A 241 -23.61 -3.95 13.11
C VAL A 241 -24.06 -2.60 12.57
N PHE A 242 -23.85 -1.54 13.36
CA PHE A 242 -23.94 -0.16 12.93
C PHE A 242 -22.60 0.27 12.34
N VAL A 243 -22.45 0.12 11.02
CA VAL A 243 -21.16 0.16 10.32
C VAL A 243 -20.41 1.48 10.55
N PHE A 244 -21.11 2.61 10.54
CA PHE A 244 -20.49 3.92 10.77
C PHE A 244 -19.92 4.05 12.19
N LEU A 245 -20.64 3.58 13.21
CA LEU A 245 -20.16 3.61 14.61
C LEU A 245 -18.89 2.78 14.78
N VAL A 246 -18.87 1.59 14.17
CA VAL A 246 -17.69 0.72 14.18
C VAL A 246 -16.52 1.39 13.44
N ALA A 247 -16.77 1.98 12.28
CA ALA A 247 -15.74 2.68 11.50
C ALA A 247 -15.12 3.86 12.27
N GLU A 248 -15.95 4.67 12.92
CA GLU A 248 -15.51 5.81 13.74
C GLU A 248 -14.56 5.37 14.85
N GLN A 249 -14.94 4.32 15.60
CA GLN A 249 -14.12 3.82 16.69
C GLN A 249 -12.88 3.04 16.22
N LEU A 250 -12.94 2.38 15.05
CA LEU A 250 -11.76 1.76 14.44
C LEU A 250 -10.70 2.80 14.10
N VAL A 251 -11.08 3.95 13.53
CA VAL A 251 -10.15 5.06 13.22
C VAL A 251 -9.46 5.55 14.49
N ASP A 252 -10.21 5.79 15.57
CA ASP A 252 -9.64 6.23 16.84
C ASP A 252 -8.69 5.18 17.43
N LEU A 253 -9.10 3.91 17.39
CA LEU A 253 -8.34 2.82 17.98
C LEU A 253 -7.00 2.58 17.27
N VAL A 254 -6.95 2.71 15.94
CA VAL A 254 -5.68 2.60 15.18
C VAL A 254 -4.83 3.87 15.24
N LEU A 255 -5.44 5.05 15.42
CA LEU A 255 -4.71 6.30 15.63
C LEU A 255 -3.91 6.24 16.93
N ASP A 256 -4.54 5.82 18.02
CA ASP A 256 -3.87 5.62 19.31
C ASP A 256 -2.79 4.53 19.23
N ALA A 257 -3.05 3.44 18.51
CA ALA A 257 -2.07 2.38 18.28
C ALA A 257 -0.84 2.91 17.51
N LEU A 258 -1.05 3.70 16.46
CA LEU A 258 0.03 4.30 15.68
C LEU A 258 0.87 5.26 16.56
N GLN A 259 0.23 6.06 17.40
CA GLN A 259 0.92 6.94 18.36
C GLN A 259 1.77 6.15 19.36
N ALA A 260 1.20 5.08 19.93
CA ALA A 260 1.93 4.22 20.86
C ALA A 260 3.12 3.51 20.18
N ALA A 261 2.94 3.05 18.95
CA ALA A 261 4.00 2.44 18.15
C ALA A 261 5.14 3.43 17.87
N ALA A 262 4.83 4.67 17.48
CA ALA A 262 5.82 5.72 17.25
C ALA A 262 6.64 6.05 18.52
N LEU A 263 6.04 5.91 19.69
CA LEU A 263 6.69 6.13 20.99
C LEU A 263 7.31 4.86 21.60
N ASN A 264 7.30 3.72 20.90
CA ASN A 264 7.71 2.40 21.41
C ASN A 264 7.05 2.03 22.76
N ARG A 265 5.76 2.36 22.92
CA ARG A 265 4.99 2.07 24.13
C ARG A 265 4.07 0.87 23.93
N PRO A 266 3.94 -0.02 24.94
CA PRO A 266 2.91 -1.05 24.90
C PRO A 266 1.52 -0.40 24.85
N TYR A 267 0.62 -0.99 24.08
CA TYR A 267 -0.73 -0.48 23.91
C TYR A 267 -1.73 -1.62 23.89
N TYR A 268 -2.85 -1.44 24.58
CA TYR A 268 -3.97 -2.35 24.51
C TYR A 268 -5.25 -1.57 24.73
N ARG A 269 -6.15 -1.63 23.75
CA ARG A 269 -7.49 -1.05 23.87
C ARG A 269 -8.50 -2.02 23.28
N ARG A 270 -9.57 -2.28 24.03
CA ARG A 270 -10.72 -3.08 23.63
C ARG A 270 -11.99 -2.28 23.90
N LEU A 271 -12.88 -2.24 22.93
CA LEU A 271 -14.16 -1.53 23.01
C LEU A 271 -15.29 -2.35 22.40
N THR A 272 -16.52 -2.04 22.81
CA THR A 272 -17.75 -2.59 22.23
C THR A 272 -18.58 -1.41 21.74
N THR A 273 -18.92 -1.38 20.46
CA THR A 273 -19.67 -0.28 19.84
C THR A 273 -20.46 -0.79 18.64
N GLY A 274 -21.64 -0.22 18.40
CA GLY A 274 -22.41 -0.53 17.19
C GLY A 274 -22.69 -2.02 16.94
N GLY A 275 -22.74 -2.85 17.99
CA GLY A 275 -22.91 -4.31 17.86
C GLY A 275 -21.63 -5.10 17.57
N ALA A 276 -20.46 -4.46 17.54
CA ALA A 276 -19.16 -5.10 17.35
C ALA A 276 -18.25 -4.93 18.58
N VAL A 277 -17.38 -5.90 18.80
CA VAL A 277 -16.21 -5.82 19.68
C VAL A 277 -14.99 -5.57 18.80
N CYS A 278 -14.19 -4.55 19.12
CA CYS A 278 -12.93 -4.26 18.44
C CYS A 278 -11.80 -4.12 19.46
N ALA A 279 -10.63 -4.70 19.19
CA ALA A 279 -9.45 -4.46 20.00
C ALA A 279 -8.16 -4.42 19.17
N VAL A 280 -7.18 -3.63 19.61
CA VAL A 280 -5.79 -3.70 19.15
C VAL A 280 -4.89 -3.83 20.36
N ARG A 281 -3.92 -4.72 20.24
CA ARG A 281 -2.81 -4.88 21.19
C ARG A 281 -1.50 -4.74 20.44
N LEU A 282 -0.58 -3.97 21.00
CA LEU A 282 0.82 -3.91 20.59
C LEU A 282 1.66 -4.65 21.63
N GLN A 283 2.41 -5.64 21.19
CA GLN A 283 3.46 -6.29 21.96
C GLN A 283 4.82 -5.83 21.40
N GLY A 284 5.86 -5.77 22.23
CA GLY A 284 7.19 -5.32 21.79
C GLY A 284 7.65 -6.08 20.53
N GLU A 285 8.37 -5.39 19.63
CA GLU A 285 8.77 -5.84 18.29
C GLU A 285 7.71 -5.76 17.17
N GLY A 286 6.99 -4.64 17.04
CA GLY A 286 6.33 -4.24 15.78
C GLY A 286 5.14 -5.09 15.30
N HIS A 287 4.76 -6.12 16.06
CA HIS A 287 3.62 -6.99 15.77
C HIS A 287 2.42 -6.61 16.64
N ALA A 288 1.28 -6.39 15.98
CA ALA A 288 0.00 -6.16 16.64
C ALA A 288 -0.88 -7.41 16.61
N SER A 289 -1.79 -7.53 17.57
CA SER A 289 -2.95 -8.40 17.42
C SER A 289 -4.20 -7.54 17.21
N PHE A 290 -4.96 -7.83 16.16
CA PHE A 290 -6.24 -7.19 15.89
C PHE A 290 -7.38 -8.14 16.25
N THR A 291 -8.35 -7.69 17.03
CA THR A 291 -9.48 -8.48 17.46
C THR A 291 -10.78 -7.86 16.96
N ILE A 292 -11.64 -8.66 16.36
CA ILE A 292 -12.99 -8.27 15.96
C ILE A 292 -14.00 -9.35 16.33
N GLY A 293 -15.25 -8.99 16.65
CA GLY A 293 -16.27 -9.98 16.97
C GLY A 293 -17.61 -9.40 17.38
N MET A 294 -18.50 -10.27 17.84
CA MET A 294 -19.82 -9.92 18.34
C MET A 294 -19.84 -9.97 19.88
N PRO A 295 -20.45 -8.97 20.55
CA PRO A 295 -20.63 -8.99 21.99
C PRO A 295 -21.68 -10.05 22.39
N ARG A 296 -21.67 -10.44 23.66
CA ARG A 296 -22.62 -11.42 24.21
C ARG A 296 -24.01 -10.79 24.33
N ARG A 297 -25.07 -11.44 23.83
CA ARG A 297 -26.47 -11.00 23.95
C ARG A 297 -27.29 -12.03 24.75
N GLY A 298 -27.89 -11.63 25.88
CA GLY A 298 -28.87 -12.46 26.60
C GLY A 298 -28.28 -13.68 27.35
N SER A 299 -29.12 -14.69 27.57
CA SER A 299 -28.86 -15.87 28.42
C SER A 299 -28.31 -17.11 27.69
N GLU A 300 -28.12 -17.09 26.36
CA GLU A 300 -27.47 -18.18 25.62
C GLU A 300 -26.24 -17.71 24.80
N ASP A 301 -25.27 -18.62 24.80
CA ASP A 301 -23.95 -18.73 24.16
C ASP A 301 -22.93 -17.57 24.18
N ARG A 302 -21.66 -17.94 24.26
CA ARG A 302 -20.53 -16.99 24.40
C ARG A 302 -20.45 -16.03 23.20
N GLY A 303 -20.16 -14.76 23.45
CA GLY A 303 -19.87 -13.80 22.39
C GLY A 303 -18.72 -14.30 21.49
N GLN A 304 -18.91 -14.25 20.16
CA GLN A 304 -17.96 -14.81 19.21
C GLN A 304 -16.93 -13.75 18.82
N VAL A 305 -15.68 -13.94 19.25
CA VAL A 305 -14.59 -12.99 19.03
C VAL A 305 -13.41 -13.69 18.37
N TRP A 306 -12.86 -13.07 17.34
CA TRP A 306 -11.70 -13.57 16.59
C TRP A 306 -10.53 -12.61 16.75
N THR A 307 -9.35 -13.17 17.01
CA THR A 307 -8.11 -12.40 17.09
C THR A 307 -7.18 -12.85 15.98
N PHE A 308 -6.74 -11.89 15.17
CA PHE A 308 -5.72 -12.05 14.16
C PHE A 308 -4.35 -11.70 14.79
N PRO A 309 -3.48 -12.69 15.05
CA PRO A 309 -2.15 -12.44 15.59
C PRO A 309 -1.18 -11.92 14.52
N ALA A 310 -0.07 -11.31 14.95
CA ALA A 310 1.06 -10.91 14.10
C ALA A 310 0.70 -9.97 12.92
N VAL A 311 -0.29 -9.10 13.12
CA VAL A 311 -0.68 -8.07 12.15
C VAL A 311 0.33 -6.92 12.17
N ASP A 312 0.80 -6.50 11.00
CA ASP A 312 1.61 -5.29 10.85
C ASP A 312 0.75 -4.04 11.11
N VAL A 313 1.16 -3.19 12.07
CA VAL A 313 0.38 -2.01 12.51
C VAL A 313 0.08 -1.07 11.34
N ASN A 314 1.09 -0.81 10.50
CA ASN A 314 0.95 0.09 9.36
C ASN A 314 -0.06 -0.45 8.35
N SER A 315 -0.02 -1.75 8.09
CA SER A 315 -0.98 -2.46 7.23
C SER A 315 -2.42 -2.35 7.76
N LEU A 316 -2.62 -2.51 9.07
CA LEU A 316 -3.92 -2.32 9.72
C LEU A 316 -4.41 -0.87 9.60
N VAL A 317 -3.53 0.10 9.87
CA VAL A 317 -3.85 1.54 9.75
C VAL A 317 -4.27 1.87 8.31
N GLN A 318 -3.53 1.39 7.30
CA GLN A 318 -3.88 1.60 5.89
C GLN A 318 -5.24 0.99 5.53
N SER A 319 -5.55 -0.21 6.04
CA SER A 319 -6.83 -0.87 5.83
C SER A 319 -8.00 -0.04 6.38
N VAL A 320 -7.87 0.46 7.61
CA VAL A 320 -8.87 1.32 8.24
C VAL A 320 -9.03 2.63 7.48
N ILE A 321 -7.94 3.25 7.01
CA ILE A 321 -8.01 4.46 6.16
C ILE A 321 -8.77 4.17 4.86
N ALA A 322 -8.46 3.07 4.17
CA ALA A 322 -9.08 2.71 2.90
C ALA A 322 -10.59 2.46 3.05
N PHE A 323 -10.98 1.69 4.08
CA PHE A 323 -12.37 1.45 4.43
C PHE A 323 -13.11 2.74 4.81
N ALA A 324 -12.53 3.54 5.70
CA ALA A 324 -13.13 4.80 6.15
C ALA A 324 -13.37 5.79 4.99
N ARG A 325 -12.42 5.89 4.04
CA ARG A 325 -12.57 6.71 2.83
C ARG A 325 -13.64 6.15 1.88
N ALA A 326 -13.71 4.83 1.70
CA ALA A 326 -14.76 4.20 0.90
C ALA A 326 -16.14 4.46 1.51
N LEU A 327 -16.29 4.24 2.82
CA LEU A 327 -17.53 4.49 3.56
C LEU A 327 -17.99 5.94 3.42
N ALA A 328 -17.11 6.92 3.71
CA ALA A 328 -17.46 8.33 3.62
C ALA A 328 -17.85 8.75 2.18
N ARG A 329 -17.15 8.22 1.16
CA ARG A 329 -17.51 8.45 -0.25
C ARG A 329 -18.86 7.86 -0.60
N THR A 330 -19.14 6.62 -0.17
CA THR A 330 -20.42 5.94 -0.44
C THR A 330 -21.59 6.69 0.19
N ILE A 331 -21.46 7.13 1.46
CA ILE A 331 -22.49 7.90 2.16
C ILE A 331 -22.82 9.18 1.38
N VAL A 332 -21.82 10.02 1.08
CA VAL A 332 -22.04 11.30 0.37
C VAL A 332 -22.53 11.11 -1.07
N ARG A 333 -22.10 10.02 -1.73
CA ARG A 333 -22.55 9.71 -3.10
C ARG A 333 -24.03 9.33 -3.13
N ARG A 334 -24.53 8.64 -2.10
CA ARG A 334 -25.92 8.18 -2.00
C ARG A 334 -26.84 9.23 -1.40
N ASP A 335 -26.34 10.03 -0.46
CA ASP A 335 -27.04 11.16 0.11
C ASP A 335 -26.10 12.37 0.21
N ARG A 336 -26.28 13.33 -0.70
CA ARG A 336 -25.46 14.54 -0.77
C ARG A 336 -25.62 15.44 0.44
N THR A 337 -26.76 15.39 1.14
CA THR A 337 -27.02 16.22 2.32
C THR A 337 -26.06 15.88 3.47
N GLN A 338 -25.57 14.63 3.52
CA GLN A 338 -24.59 14.20 4.52
C GLN A 338 -23.23 14.91 4.40
N ALA A 339 -22.95 15.60 3.30
CA ALA A 339 -21.78 16.47 3.21
C ALA A 339 -21.81 17.60 4.25
N GLN A 340 -22.99 18.00 4.72
CA GLN A 340 -23.21 19.03 5.76
C GLN A 340 -23.23 18.46 7.19
N ASN A 341 -23.09 17.15 7.35
CA ASN A 341 -23.12 16.49 8.66
C ASN A 341 -21.77 16.67 9.38
N LEU A 342 -21.79 17.38 10.52
CA LEU A 342 -20.57 17.68 11.29
C LEU A 342 -19.84 16.43 11.77
N ARG A 343 -20.55 15.34 12.07
CA ARG A 343 -19.92 14.10 12.53
C ARG A 343 -19.19 13.39 11.39
N LEU A 344 -19.78 13.36 10.20
CA LEU A 344 -19.11 12.85 9.00
C LEU A 344 -17.91 13.72 8.62
N HIS A 345 -18.02 15.05 8.77
CA HIS A 345 -16.90 15.97 8.55
C HIS A 345 -15.74 15.70 9.53
N ALA A 346 -16.04 15.56 10.83
CA ALA A 346 -15.05 15.22 11.86
C ALA A 346 -14.39 13.86 11.61
N PHE A 347 -15.17 12.85 11.23
CA PHE A 347 -14.66 11.53 10.81
C PHE A 347 -13.69 11.65 9.64
N ARG A 348 -14.05 12.39 8.58
CA ARG A 348 -13.15 12.64 7.43
C ARG A 348 -11.90 13.43 7.79
N ALA A 349 -11.95 14.29 8.81
CA ALA A 349 -10.79 15.02 9.31
C ALA A 349 -9.83 14.07 10.04
N LYS A 350 -10.33 13.22 10.95
CA LYS A 350 -9.53 12.18 11.63
C LYS A 350 -8.86 11.22 10.65
N VAL A 351 -9.58 10.78 9.61
CA VAL A 351 -9.03 9.91 8.57
C VAL A 351 -7.91 10.60 7.76
N ARG A 352 -8.00 11.92 7.56
CA ARG A 352 -6.93 12.70 6.93
C ARG A 352 -5.72 12.80 7.85
N GLU A 353 -5.93 13.18 9.12
CA GLU A 353 -4.88 13.23 10.14
C GLU A 353 -4.12 11.91 10.25
N LEU A 354 -4.84 10.80 10.36
CA LEU A 354 -4.24 9.46 10.41
C LEU A 354 -3.39 9.17 9.16
N GLY A 355 -3.87 9.55 7.97
CA GLY A 355 -3.13 9.41 6.73
C GLY A 355 -1.87 10.28 6.64
N ASP A 356 -1.91 11.48 7.19
CA ASP A 356 -0.78 12.40 7.20
C ASP A 356 0.30 11.96 8.21
N ARG A 357 -0.09 11.47 9.40
CA ARG A 357 0.85 10.90 10.38
C ARG A 357 1.62 9.70 9.85
N VAL A 358 0.97 8.81 9.08
CA VAL A 358 1.69 7.69 8.45
C VAL A 358 2.71 8.19 7.42
N ARG A 359 2.38 9.24 6.67
CA ARG A 359 3.30 9.86 5.70
C ARG A 359 4.50 10.50 6.39
N GLU A 360 4.26 11.20 7.50
CA GLU A 360 5.29 11.88 8.28
C GLU A 360 6.26 10.88 8.92
N SER A 361 5.74 9.80 9.53
CA SER A 361 6.58 8.71 10.05
C SER A 361 7.46 8.07 8.98
N THR A 362 6.99 7.97 7.74
CA THR A 362 7.80 7.45 6.62
C THR A 362 8.88 8.46 6.18
N ARG A 363 8.61 9.77 6.31
CA ARG A 363 9.55 10.85 5.98
C ARG A 363 10.67 10.99 7.02
N ASP A 364 10.37 10.87 8.31
CA ASP A 364 11.37 10.95 9.38
C ASP A 364 12.41 9.82 9.32
N GLU A 365 12.13 8.73 8.58
CA GLU A 365 13.10 7.68 8.32
C GLU A 365 14.04 7.98 7.14
N SER A 366 13.69 8.94 6.28
CA SER A 366 14.53 9.34 5.14
C SER A 366 15.79 10.05 5.63
N LYS A 367 16.89 9.87 4.90
CA LYS A 367 18.19 10.48 5.20
C LYS A 367 18.73 11.08 3.91
N ILE A 368 19.03 12.37 3.92
CA ILE A 368 19.75 13.04 2.84
C ILE A 368 21.23 13.11 3.21
N ASN A 369 22.11 12.95 2.22
CA ASN A 369 23.53 13.23 2.38
C ASN A 369 23.81 14.69 2.03
N ASP A 370 24.18 15.46 3.06
CA ASP A 370 24.46 16.90 2.94
C ASP A 370 25.82 17.20 2.30
N ALA A 371 26.70 16.20 2.13
CA ALA A 371 28.02 16.32 1.51
C ALA A 371 28.20 15.36 0.31
N PRO A 372 27.43 15.53 -0.79
CA PRO A 372 27.47 14.62 -1.94
C PRO A 372 28.74 14.75 -2.79
N GLU A 373 29.46 15.87 -2.71
CA GLU A 373 30.53 16.23 -3.65
C GLU A 373 31.70 15.24 -3.66
N GLY A 374 32.05 14.64 -2.52
CA GLY A 374 33.10 13.63 -2.46
C GLY A 374 32.77 12.35 -3.25
N TYR A 375 31.50 11.95 -3.26
CA TYR A 375 31.02 10.79 -4.02
C TYR A 375 30.92 11.13 -5.51
N ARG A 376 30.39 12.33 -5.83
CA ARG A 376 30.25 12.85 -7.19
C ARG A 376 31.61 12.98 -7.89
N ALA A 377 32.59 13.59 -7.24
CA ALA A 377 33.93 13.77 -7.78
C ALA A 377 34.64 12.44 -8.06
N PHE A 378 34.51 11.46 -7.16
CA PHE A 378 35.08 10.13 -7.38
C PHE A 378 34.45 9.43 -8.60
N ALA A 379 33.13 9.53 -8.77
CA ALA A 379 32.44 8.94 -9.92
C ALA A 379 32.84 9.61 -11.24
N ALA A 380 33.02 10.94 -11.23
CA ALA A 380 33.48 11.70 -12.39
C ALA A 380 34.91 11.29 -12.80
N ALA A 381 35.82 11.08 -11.84
CA ALA A 381 37.21 10.69 -12.10
C ALA A 381 37.35 9.29 -12.73
N LEU A 382 36.37 8.40 -12.54
CA LEU A 382 36.37 7.05 -13.14
C LEU A 382 35.83 7.01 -14.58
N ARG A 383 35.49 8.16 -15.17
CA ARG A 383 34.90 8.22 -16.52
C ARG A 383 35.93 7.76 -17.56
N PRO A 384 35.66 6.67 -18.31
CA PRO A 384 36.51 6.35 -19.45
C PRO A 384 36.39 7.47 -20.49
N PRO A 385 37.49 7.82 -21.19
CA PRO A 385 37.43 8.75 -22.31
C PRO A 385 36.44 8.23 -23.36
N PRO A 386 35.76 9.11 -24.11
CA PRO A 386 34.92 8.68 -25.22
C PRO A 386 35.79 7.82 -26.15
N SER A 387 35.40 6.57 -26.36
CA SER A 387 36.04 5.72 -27.36
C SER A 387 35.89 6.37 -28.71
N SER A 388 36.97 6.52 -29.47
CA SER A 388 36.87 6.84 -30.88
C SER A 388 36.02 5.77 -31.54
N ASP A 389 34.87 6.14 -32.11
CA ASP A 389 34.01 5.24 -32.86
C ASP A 389 34.81 4.62 -34.00
N ASP A 390 35.35 3.42 -33.80
CA ASP A 390 35.86 2.60 -34.89
C ASP A 390 34.65 1.99 -35.60
N ASP A 391 33.95 2.84 -36.36
CA ASP A 391 32.74 2.53 -37.14
C ASP A 391 33.03 1.50 -38.27
N SER A 392 34.30 1.08 -38.40
CA SER A 392 34.77 0.09 -39.39
C SER A 392 34.13 -1.29 -39.22
N LEU A 393 33.70 -1.64 -38.00
CA LEU A 393 33.02 -2.91 -37.71
C LEU A 393 31.50 -2.84 -37.91
N ALA A 394 30.89 -1.67 -37.80
CA ALA A 394 29.46 -1.47 -38.03
C ALA A 394 29.06 -1.58 -39.52
N THR A 395 30.03 -1.65 -40.44
CA THR A 395 29.78 -1.72 -41.90
C THR A 395 30.29 -3.01 -42.55
N SER A 396 31.11 -3.79 -41.85
CA SER A 396 31.75 -5.00 -42.37
C SER A 396 30.89 -6.25 -42.15
N ARG A 397 30.82 -7.14 -43.16
CA ARG A 397 30.25 -8.49 -42.96
C ARG A 397 31.17 -9.30 -42.06
N LEU A 398 30.63 -9.83 -40.97
CA LEU A 398 31.37 -10.70 -40.05
C LEU A 398 31.18 -12.16 -40.45
N ARG A 399 32.29 -12.89 -40.60
CA ARG A 399 32.33 -14.32 -40.88
C ARG A 399 33.00 -15.02 -39.71
N PHE A 400 32.54 -16.21 -39.38
CA PHE A 400 33.03 -16.98 -38.24
C PHE A 400 33.52 -18.35 -38.69
N THR A 401 34.66 -18.77 -38.16
CA THR A 401 35.20 -20.12 -38.36
C THR A 401 35.30 -20.84 -37.02
N PRO A 402 34.85 -22.10 -36.91
CA PRO A 402 34.96 -22.86 -35.68
C PRO A 402 36.44 -23.05 -35.30
N ARG A 403 36.73 -22.97 -34.01
CA ARG A 403 38.08 -23.15 -33.45
C ARG A 403 38.21 -24.47 -32.71
N TRP A 404 37.36 -24.65 -31.71
CA TRP A 404 37.34 -25.83 -30.86
C TRP A 404 35.91 -26.07 -30.37
N LEU A 405 35.65 -27.33 -30.02
CA LEU A 405 34.40 -27.80 -29.43
C LEU A 405 34.77 -28.56 -28.16
N ALA A 406 34.03 -28.34 -27.08
CA ALA A 406 34.16 -29.05 -25.83
C ALA A 406 32.80 -29.59 -25.37
N ALA A 407 32.81 -30.78 -24.78
CA ALA A 407 31.64 -31.37 -24.13
C ALA A 407 31.89 -31.41 -22.62
N VAL A 408 31.02 -30.74 -21.87
CA VAL A 408 31.04 -30.65 -20.41
C VAL A 408 29.69 -31.16 -19.89
N PRO A 409 29.62 -32.42 -19.46
CA PRO A 409 28.38 -33.00 -18.96
C PRO A 409 27.81 -32.21 -17.78
N SER A 410 26.49 -31.97 -17.80
CA SER A 410 25.80 -31.23 -16.73
C SER A 410 26.40 -29.84 -16.48
N ILE A 411 26.65 -29.11 -17.54
CA ILE A 411 27.15 -27.73 -17.50
C ILE A 411 26.23 -26.83 -16.65
N ASP A 412 26.83 -26.01 -15.80
CA ASP A 412 26.16 -24.90 -15.13
C ASP A 412 26.47 -23.59 -15.86
N LEU A 413 25.52 -23.15 -16.70
CA LEU A 413 25.63 -21.92 -17.47
C LEU A 413 25.80 -20.67 -16.58
N ARG A 414 25.39 -20.72 -15.30
CA ARG A 414 25.59 -19.60 -14.35
C ARG A 414 27.00 -19.56 -13.78
N ALA A 415 27.73 -20.67 -13.85
CA ALA A 415 29.11 -20.81 -13.41
C ALA A 415 30.10 -20.89 -14.60
N THR A 416 29.71 -20.41 -15.77
CA THR A 416 30.55 -20.38 -16.99
C THR A 416 31.02 -18.95 -17.30
N PHE A 417 32.33 -18.73 -17.36
CA PHE A 417 32.96 -17.41 -17.44
C PHE A 417 34.11 -17.36 -18.45
N LEU A 418 34.19 -16.24 -19.17
CA LEU A 418 35.32 -15.87 -20.02
C LEU A 418 36.23 -14.92 -19.24
N CYS A 419 37.46 -15.34 -18.92
CA CYS A 419 38.35 -14.71 -17.95
C CYS A 419 39.76 -14.50 -18.51
N GLY A 420 39.97 -13.47 -19.34
CA GLY A 420 41.27 -13.26 -19.99
C GLY A 420 41.60 -14.45 -20.90
N ASP A 421 42.70 -15.16 -20.63
CA ASP A 421 43.09 -16.37 -21.37
C ASP A 421 42.48 -17.67 -20.84
N ALA A 422 41.77 -17.62 -19.71
CA ALA A 422 41.06 -18.76 -19.13
C ALA A 422 39.58 -18.75 -19.51
N PHE A 423 39.05 -19.93 -19.82
CA PHE A 423 37.62 -20.18 -19.96
C PHE A 423 37.17 -21.13 -18.86
N VAL A 424 36.47 -20.60 -17.86
CA VAL A 424 36.03 -21.36 -16.68
C VAL A 424 34.65 -21.92 -16.94
N VAL A 425 34.48 -23.23 -16.72
CA VAL A 425 33.21 -23.93 -16.90
C VAL A 425 32.88 -24.69 -15.63
N GLY A 426 31.74 -24.33 -15.01
CA GLY A 426 31.17 -25.09 -13.91
C GLY A 426 30.31 -26.23 -14.42
N ALA A 427 30.35 -27.37 -13.71
CA ALA A 427 29.42 -28.46 -13.82
C ALA A 427 28.85 -28.79 -12.42
N THR A 428 27.88 -29.70 -12.33
CA THR A 428 27.19 -30.03 -11.06
C THR A 428 28.13 -30.36 -9.89
N ARG A 429 29.27 -31.00 -10.15
CA ARG A 429 30.24 -31.44 -9.11
C ARG A 429 31.69 -31.08 -9.40
N GLU A 430 31.95 -30.38 -10.50
CA GLU A 430 33.31 -30.09 -10.96
C GLU A 430 33.40 -28.66 -11.49
N LEU A 431 34.59 -28.10 -11.43
CA LEU A 431 34.96 -26.85 -12.07
C LEU A 431 36.18 -27.14 -12.95
N SER A 432 36.11 -26.73 -14.21
CA SER A 432 37.20 -26.87 -15.16
C SER A 432 37.62 -25.50 -15.66
N CYS A 433 38.92 -25.34 -15.87
CA CYS A 433 39.48 -24.21 -16.61
C CYS A 433 40.07 -24.74 -17.90
N LEU A 434 39.61 -24.17 -19.01
CA LEU A 434 40.09 -24.46 -20.34
C LEU A 434 40.95 -23.28 -20.82
N ASP A 435 41.98 -23.56 -21.62
CA ASP A 435 42.67 -22.52 -22.37
C ASP A 435 41.68 -21.93 -23.38
N ARG A 436 41.44 -20.62 -23.30
CA ARG A 436 40.47 -19.92 -24.16
C ARG A 436 40.76 -20.16 -25.64
N ARG A 437 42.03 -20.34 -26.03
CA ARG A 437 42.47 -20.37 -27.41
C ARG A 437 42.41 -21.78 -28.01
N THR A 438 42.80 -22.79 -27.26
CA THR A 438 42.88 -24.18 -27.74
C THR A 438 41.69 -25.03 -27.32
N GLY A 439 41.01 -24.66 -26.23
CA GLY A 439 39.96 -25.48 -25.61
C GLY A 439 40.52 -26.63 -24.77
N GLU A 440 41.85 -26.72 -24.61
CA GLU A 440 42.48 -27.75 -23.78
C GLU A 440 42.24 -27.49 -22.30
N ILE A 441 42.02 -28.55 -21.53
CA ILE A 441 41.82 -28.45 -20.08
C ILE A 441 43.15 -28.11 -19.42
N VAL A 442 43.20 -26.96 -18.74
CA VAL A 442 44.34 -26.56 -17.90
C VAL A 442 44.28 -27.29 -16.55
N TRP A 443 43.10 -27.31 -15.94
CA TRP A 443 42.83 -28.04 -14.70
C TRP A 443 41.34 -28.36 -14.54
N THR A 444 41.06 -29.39 -13.74
CA THR A 444 39.71 -29.75 -13.26
C THR A 444 39.78 -30.04 -11.76
N LYS A 445 38.81 -29.52 -11.00
CA LYS A 445 38.72 -29.70 -9.54
C LYS A 445 37.30 -30.11 -9.13
N PRO A 446 37.14 -31.09 -8.23
CA PRO A 446 35.85 -31.39 -7.64
C PRO A 446 35.43 -30.26 -6.69
N VAL A 447 34.16 -29.86 -6.78
CA VAL A 447 33.62 -28.71 -6.05
C VAL A 447 32.16 -28.95 -5.69
N PRO A 448 31.71 -28.50 -4.51
CA PRO A 448 30.29 -28.55 -4.15
C PRO A 448 29.50 -27.49 -4.91
N ARG A 449 28.18 -27.65 -4.99
CA ARG A 449 27.28 -26.69 -5.65
C ARG A 449 27.34 -25.33 -4.95
N ALA A 450 27.68 -24.28 -5.69
CA ALA A 450 27.85 -22.94 -5.16
C ALA A 450 27.48 -21.87 -6.20
N THR A 451 27.13 -20.67 -5.74
CA THR A 451 27.07 -19.50 -6.63
C THR A 451 28.49 -19.06 -6.95
N SER A 452 28.82 -18.84 -8.22
CA SER A 452 30.15 -18.40 -8.65
C SER A 452 30.12 -16.93 -9.08
N VAL A 453 31.13 -16.16 -8.67
CA VAL A 453 31.34 -14.76 -9.04
C VAL A 453 32.79 -14.58 -9.44
N ILE A 454 33.03 -14.11 -10.67
CA ILE A 454 34.38 -13.80 -11.12
C ILE A 454 34.88 -12.52 -10.45
N THR A 455 36.11 -12.55 -9.93
CA THR A 455 36.74 -11.41 -9.26
C THR A 455 38.11 -11.12 -9.89
N PRO A 456 38.74 -9.96 -9.60
CA PRO A 456 40.05 -9.62 -10.14
C PRO A 456 41.19 -10.50 -9.63
N LEU A 457 40.98 -11.27 -8.56
CA LEU A 457 42.00 -12.13 -7.95
C LEU A 457 41.72 -13.63 -8.16
N GLY A 458 40.54 -13.99 -8.65
CA GLY A 458 40.12 -15.38 -8.73
C GLY A 458 38.61 -15.58 -8.88
N LEU A 459 38.16 -16.83 -8.82
CA LEU A 459 36.74 -17.17 -8.80
C LEU A 459 36.25 -17.29 -7.36
N ALA A 460 35.35 -16.39 -6.94
CA ALA A 460 34.69 -16.51 -5.65
C ALA A 460 33.51 -17.49 -5.76
N ARG A 461 33.40 -18.47 -4.86
CA ARG A 461 32.31 -19.44 -4.78
C ARG A 461 31.62 -19.36 -3.43
N ILE A 462 30.31 -19.17 -3.43
CA ILE A 462 29.52 -19.08 -2.19
C ILE A 462 28.52 -20.23 -2.10
N GLU A 463 28.70 -21.07 -1.11
CA GLU A 463 27.84 -22.22 -0.84
C GLU A 463 26.52 -21.81 -0.16
N ALA A 464 25.54 -22.74 -0.12
CA ALA A 464 24.27 -22.51 0.58
C ALA A 464 24.48 -22.34 2.10
N GLU A 465 25.41 -23.11 2.67
CA GLU A 465 25.77 -23.07 4.09
C GLU A 465 26.66 -21.88 4.48
N GLY A 466 26.94 -20.99 3.53
CA GLY A 466 27.64 -19.72 3.79
C GLY A 466 29.16 -19.77 3.67
N ALA A 467 29.77 -20.93 3.38
CA ALA A 467 31.19 -21.00 3.03
C ALA A 467 31.45 -20.21 1.73
N LEU A 468 32.36 -19.23 1.81
CA LEU A 468 32.85 -18.44 0.70
C LEU A 468 34.32 -18.79 0.45
N HIS A 469 34.61 -19.32 -0.74
CA HIS A 469 35.96 -19.65 -1.19
C HIS A 469 36.41 -18.69 -2.27
N LEU A 470 37.68 -18.31 -2.27
CA LEU A 470 38.32 -17.72 -3.44
C LEU A 470 39.26 -18.74 -4.08
N ILE A 471 39.05 -19.03 -5.35
CA ILE A 471 39.81 -20.00 -6.12
C ILE A 471 40.76 -19.27 -7.08
N ASP A 472 42.02 -19.69 -7.10
CA ASP A 472 43.00 -19.26 -8.07
C ASP A 472 42.63 -19.78 -9.47
N LEU A 473 42.56 -18.88 -10.46
CA LEU A 473 42.13 -19.27 -11.82
C LEU A 473 43.21 -20.05 -12.58
N GLN A 474 44.49 -19.91 -12.23
CA GLN A 474 45.58 -20.58 -12.92
C GLN A 474 45.78 -22.01 -12.41
N THR A 475 45.62 -22.25 -11.11
CA THR A 475 45.84 -23.58 -10.52
C THR A 475 44.56 -24.33 -10.13
N GLY A 476 43.46 -23.61 -9.94
CA GLY A 476 42.21 -24.15 -9.41
C GLY A 476 42.23 -24.40 -7.88
N ASP A 477 43.27 -23.96 -7.17
CA ASP A 477 43.38 -24.15 -5.73
C ASP A 477 42.64 -23.06 -4.95
N VAL A 478 42.13 -23.42 -3.76
CA VAL A 478 41.48 -22.48 -2.85
C VAL A 478 42.55 -21.63 -2.17
N GLN A 479 42.53 -20.32 -2.40
CA GLN A 479 43.44 -19.36 -1.76
C GLN A 479 43.05 -19.10 -0.30
N TRP A 480 41.76 -18.90 -0.03
CA TRP A 480 41.22 -18.71 1.32
C TRP A 480 39.74 -19.13 1.40
N THR A 481 39.26 -19.32 2.63
CA THR A 481 37.86 -19.65 2.93
C THR A 481 37.36 -18.81 4.09
N THR A 482 36.14 -18.28 3.95
CA THR A 482 35.46 -17.47 4.96
C THR A 482 34.06 -18.01 5.21
N ASN A 483 33.70 -18.23 6.47
CA ASN A 483 32.39 -18.73 6.85
C ASN A 483 31.44 -17.55 7.11
N LEU A 484 30.44 -17.40 6.23
CA LEU A 484 29.33 -16.47 6.41
C LEU A 484 28.12 -17.21 6.97
N SER A 485 27.13 -16.47 7.43
CA SER A 485 25.86 -17.06 7.88
C SER A 485 25.14 -17.79 6.72
N PRO A 486 24.62 -19.02 6.94
CA PRO A 486 23.89 -19.80 5.93
C PRO A 486 22.70 -19.05 5.34
N ARG A 487 22.40 -19.30 4.06
CA ARG A 487 21.24 -18.72 3.37
C ARG A 487 20.15 -19.76 3.19
N THR A 488 18.96 -19.49 3.73
CA THR A 488 17.78 -20.31 3.50
C THR A 488 16.84 -19.61 2.50
N GLY A 489 16.67 -20.20 1.31
CA GLY A 489 15.63 -19.80 0.36
C GLY A 489 15.80 -18.48 -0.40
N THR A 490 16.94 -17.78 -0.30
CA THR A 490 17.17 -16.48 -0.95
C THR A 490 18.19 -16.55 -2.09
N SER A 491 17.96 -15.77 -3.16
CA SER A 491 18.93 -15.62 -4.25
C SER A 491 20.16 -14.86 -3.79
N THR A 492 21.33 -15.29 -4.28
CA THR A 492 22.60 -14.64 -4.05
C THR A 492 22.69 -13.30 -4.77
N SER A 493 22.97 -12.25 -4.00
CA SER A 493 23.33 -10.93 -4.54
C SER A 493 24.81 -10.71 -4.30
N GLY A 494 25.53 -10.22 -5.32
CA GLY A 494 26.98 -10.06 -5.27
C GLY A 494 27.43 -8.85 -6.07
N VAL A 495 28.32 -8.03 -5.51
CA VAL A 495 28.95 -6.90 -6.20
C VAL A 495 30.46 -6.94 -5.97
N VAL A 496 31.21 -6.94 -7.07
CA VAL A 496 32.67 -6.87 -7.06
C VAL A 496 33.11 -5.41 -7.08
N VAL A 497 34.04 -5.06 -6.20
CA VAL A 497 34.68 -3.74 -6.11
C VAL A 497 36.12 -3.88 -6.60
N ASN A 498 36.46 -3.20 -7.69
CA ASN A 498 37.82 -3.19 -8.27
C ASN A 498 38.21 -1.83 -8.88
N SER A 499 37.59 -0.74 -8.43
CA SER A 499 37.93 0.59 -8.96
C SER A 499 39.24 1.10 -8.34
N PRO A 500 40.08 1.83 -9.09
CA PRO A 500 41.26 2.50 -8.54
C PRO A 500 40.92 3.34 -7.29
N GLY A 501 41.79 3.30 -6.28
CA GLY A 501 41.60 4.04 -5.03
C GLY A 501 40.61 3.40 -4.04
N LEU A 502 40.08 2.21 -4.34
CA LEU A 502 39.27 1.41 -3.42
C LEU A 502 39.86 0.01 -3.23
N PRO A 503 39.66 -0.61 -2.06
CA PRO A 503 40.07 -1.97 -1.81
C PRO A 503 39.31 -2.94 -2.72
N ARG A 504 39.98 -4.03 -3.11
CA ARG A 504 39.37 -5.12 -3.85
C ARG A 504 38.48 -5.93 -2.91
N MET A 505 37.18 -5.85 -3.11
CA MET A 505 36.20 -6.49 -2.22
C MET A 505 35.11 -7.19 -3.01
N LEU A 506 34.48 -8.16 -2.37
CA LEU A 506 33.23 -8.76 -2.81
C LEU A 506 32.17 -8.51 -1.75
N VAL A 507 31.12 -7.78 -2.12
CA VAL A 507 29.95 -7.58 -1.27
C VAL A 507 28.90 -8.63 -1.61
N VAL A 508 28.49 -9.43 -0.63
CA VAL A 508 27.55 -10.53 -0.82
C VAL A 508 26.41 -10.51 0.20
N SER A 509 25.28 -11.10 -0.17
CA SER A 509 24.21 -11.43 0.77
C SER A 509 24.64 -12.52 1.76
N GLU A 510 24.46 -12.24 3.05
CA GLU A 510 24.70 -13.11 4.20
C GLU A 510 23.39 -13.32 4.99
N GLY A 511 23.03 -14.59 5.27
CA GLY A 511 21.77 -14.91 5.92
C GLY A 511 20.54 -14.40 5.17
N THR A 512 19.51 -13.99 5.93
CA THR A 512 18.23 -13.48 5.38
C THR A 512 18.11 -11.95 5.39
N ARG A 513 19.03 -11.25 6.07
CA ARG A 513 18.95 -9.80 6.35
C ARG A 513 20.26 -9.04 6.21
N HIS A 514 21.39 -9.68 5.90
CA HIS A 514 22.68 -9.01 5.93
C HIS A 514 23.33 -8.92 4.55
N LEU A 515 24.10 -7.86 4.35
CA LEU A 515 25.15 -7.78 3.35
C LEU A 515 26.51 -7.79 4.07
N ALA A 516 27.46 -8.56 3.57
CA ALA A 516 28.83 -8.59 4.06
C ALA A 516 29.79 -8.17 2.95
N ALA A 517 30.71 -7.25 3.25
CA ALA A 517 31.83 -6.93 2.37
C ALA A 517 33.06 -7.70 2.78
N VAL A 518 33.55 -8.53 1.88
CA VAL A 518 34.70 -9.41 2.09
C VAL A 518 35.89 -8.88 1.31
N ASP A 519 37.02 -8.70 1.98
CA ASP A 519 38.29 -8.38 1.34
C ASP A 519 38.75 -9.54 0.45
N LEU A 520 39.12 -9.25 -0.80
CA LEU A 520 39.49 -10.31 -1.73
C LEU A 520 40.91 -10.86 -1.52
N HIS A 521 41.81 -10.15 -0.85
CA HIS A 521 43.18 -10.66 -0.62
C HIS A 521 43.21 -11.63 0.56
N GLY A 522 42.54 -11.29 1.66
CA GLY A 522 42.58 -12.09 2.90
C GLY A 522 41.31 -12.87 3.22
N GLY A 523 40.20 -12.60 2.56
CA GLY A 523 38.90 -13.19 2.90
C GLY A 523 38.24 -12.59 4.13
N GLU A 524 38.81 -11.54 4.72
CA GLU A 524 38.27 -10.95 5.96
C GLU A 524 37.00 -10.13 5.69
N VAL A 525 36.00 -10.26 6.57
CA VAL A 525 34.79 -9.43 6.50
C VAL A 525 35.12 -8.04 7.05
N ARG A 526 35.08 -7.04 6.18
CA ARG A 526 35.38 -5.65 6.55
C ARG A 526 34.21 -4.96 7.26
N TRP A 527 33.00 -5.21 6.79
CA TRP A 527 31.79 -4.66 7.39
C TRP A 527 30.57 -5.53 7.10
N ARG A 528 29.52 -5.33 7.91
CA ARG A 528 28.19 -5.91 7.71
C ARG A 528 27.12 -4.82 7.76
N TYR A 529 26.18 -4.89 6.83
CA TYR A 529 24.98 -4.08 6.83
C TYR A 529 23.77 -4.96 7.13
N ALA A 530 22.87 -4.50 8.01
CA ALA A 530 21.65 -5.20 8.36
C ALA A 530 20.41 -4.44 7.84
N SER A 531 19.58 -5.13 7.06
CA SER A 531 18.24 -4.67 6.69
C SER A 531 17.28 -4.91 7.87
N ARG A 532 16.21 -4.12 7.96
CA ARG A 532 15.22 -4.21 9.06
C ARG A 532 14.37 -5.48 8.95
N ARG A 533 14.06 -5.91 7.72
CA ARG A 533 13.22 -7.05 7.38
C ARG A 533 13.97 -8.03 6.48
N ASN A 534 13.49 -9.27 6.45
CA ASN A 534 13.99 -10.27 5.52
C ASN A 534 13.60 -9.87 4.09
N GLY A 535 14.52 -10.07 3.15
CA GLY A 535 14.26 -9.73 1.75
C GLY A 535 15.41 -10.10 0.84
N VAL A 536 15.18 -9.94 -0.47
CA VAL A 536 16.20 -10.24 -1.47
C VAL A 536 16.91 -8.95 -1.84
N PHE A 537 18.23 -8.94 -1.69
CA PHE A 537 19.04 -7.77 -2.00
C PHE A 537 19.23 -7.61 -3.51
N ARG A 538 18.97 -6.42 -4.02
CA ARG A 538 19.37 -5.93 -5.33
C ARG A 538 20.35 -4.80 -5.11
N VAL A 539 21.62 -5.05 -5.43
CA VAL A 539 22.71 -4.10 -5.17
C VAL A 539 23.25 -3.58 -6.49
N ARG A 540 23.36 -2.24 -6.62
CA ARG A 540 23.96 -1.56 -7.76
C ARG A 540 25.08 -0.64 -7.25
N ARG A 541 26.27 -0.80 -7.81
CA ARG A 541 27.41 0.09 -7.53
C ARG A 541 27.29 1.39 -8.32
N ALA A 542 27.49 2.52 -7.66
CA ALA A 542 27.58 3.85 -8.24
C ALA A 542 28.81 4.57 -7.63
N GLY A 543 29.96 4.52 -8.30
CA GLY A 543 31.20 5.07 -7.76
C GLY A 543 31.57 4.46 -6.39
N LYS A 544 31.57 5.30 -5.34
CA LYS A 544 31.81 4.91 -3.94
C LYS A 544 30.56 4.45 -3.18
N LEU A 545 29.39 4.43 -3.82
CA LEU A 545 28.14 4.02 -3.21
C LEU A 545 27.69 2.63 -3.68
N LEU A 546 27.01 1.91 -2.80
CA LEU A 546 26.19 0.75 -3.11
C LEU A 546 24.74 1.12 -2.89
N VAL A 547 23.96 1.21 -3.95
CA VAL A 547 22.51 1.39 -3.86
C VAL A 547 21.88 0.02 -3.66
N VAL A 548 21.10 -0.12 -2.58
CA VAL A 548 20.52 -1.35 -2.09
C VAL A 548 19.01 -1.22 -2.06
N ALA A 549 18.35 -2.09 -2.81
CA ALA A 549 16.92 -2.37 -2.70
C ALA A 549 16.74 -3.76 -2.08
N SER A 550 16.10 -3.85 -0.92
CA SER A 550 15.95 -5.09 -0.14
C SER A 550 14.52 -5.64 -0.11
N GLY A 551 13.58 -5.04 -0.85
CA GLY A 551 12.15 -5.34 -0.73
C GLY A 551 11.47 -4.64 0.46
N GLU A 552 12.15 -3.66 1.05
CA GLU A 552 11.61 -2.74 2.06
C GLU A 552 11.04 -1.47 1.42
N GLN A 553 10.33 -0.68 2.21
CA GLN A 553 9.87 0.67 1.86
C GLN A 553 11.02 1.69 1.73
N ALA A 554 12.27 1.26 1.93
CA ALA A 554 13.45 2.09 1.84
C ALA A 554 14.38 1.65 0.71
N LEU A 555 14.82 2.61 -0.09
CA LEU A 555 15.98 2.52 -0.97
C LEU A 555 17.17 3.15 -0.24
N VAL A 556 18.25 2.41 -0.09
CA VAL A 556 19.39 2.81 0.76
C VAL A 556 20.64 2.91 -0.09
N ALA A 557 21.44 3.96 0.09
CA ALA A 557 22.84 3.95 -0.38
C ALA A 557 23.80 3.77 0.79
N LEU A 558 24.72 2.83 0.62
CA LEU A 558 25.79 2.54 1.56
C LEU A 558 27.12 3.06 1.02
N ASP A 559 27.98 3.55 1.91
CA ASP A 559 29.37 3.77 1.58
C ASP A 559 30.06 2.42 1.34
N VAL A 560 30.77 2.27 0.22
CA VAL A 560 31.45 1.02 -0.16
C VAL A 560 32.51 0.60 0.87
N LEU A 561 33.19 1.54 1.51
CA LEU A 561 34.31 1.28 2.42
C LEU A 561 33.84 0.89 3.81
N THR A 562 32.78 1.54 4.31
CA THR A 562 32.33 1.37 5.71
C THR A 562 31.04 0.57 5.86
N GLY A 563 30.23 0.47 4.80
CA GLY A 563 28.88 -0.11 4.87
C GLY A 563 27.86 0.80 5.57
N GLU A 564 28.23 2.04 5.91
CA GLU A 564 27.34 2.98 6.57
C GLU A 564 26.32 3.55 5.59
N VAL A 565 25.11 3.82 6.09
CA VAL A 565 24.05 4.45 5.29
C VAL A 565 24.40 5.91 5.03
N VAL A 566 24.68 6.24 3.78
CA VAL A 566 24.97 7.62 3.32
C VAL A 566 23.65 8.37 3.16
N TRP A 567 22.69 7.80 2.43
CA TRP A 567 21.34 8.34 2.28
C TRP A 567 20.29 7.23 2.25
N ARG A 568 19.04 7.59 2.53
CA ARG A 568 17.87 6.72 2.50
C ARG A 568 16.66 7.46 1.92
N VAL A 569 16.05 6.88 0.89
CA VAL A 569 14.78 7.34 0.32
C VAL A 569 13.69 6.36 0.73
N CYS A 570 12.56 6.86 1.24
CA CYS A 570 11.44 6.03 1.66
C CYS A 570 10.22 6.27 0.76
N ASP A 571 9.49 5.20 0.45
CA ASP A 571 8.21 5.23 -0.25
C ASP A 571 7.21 4.32 0.45
N ARG A 572 5.90 4.54 0.23
CA ARG A 572 4.87 3.66 0.80
C ARG A 572 4.92 2.26 0.22
N ARG A 573 5.44 2.11 -0.99
CA ARG A 573 5.62 0.83 -1.68
C ARG A 573 7.05 0.34 -1.50
N ARG A 574 7.27 -0.94 -1.71
CA ARG A 574 8.58 -1.58 -1.54
C ARG A 574 9.49 -1.29 -2.73
N PHE A 575 10.77 -1.13 -2.49
CA PHE A 575 11.80 -1.16 -3.52
C PHE A 575 12.31 -2.60 -3.67
N ALA A 576 11.73 -3.33 -4.63
CA ALA A 576 12.07 -4.74 -4.90
C ALA A 576 12.81 -4.95 -6.23
N SER A 577 12.81 -3.94 -7.11
CA SER A 577 13.41 -3.99 -8.45
C SER A 577 14.87 -3.50 -8.46
N HIS A 578 15.60 -3.85 -9.51
CA HIS A 578 16.92 -3.27 -9.76
C HIS A 578 16.80 -1.77 -10.08
N VAL A 579 17.79 -0.99 -9.66
CA VAL A 579 17.88 0.44 -9.98
C VAL A 579 18.76 0.68 -11.21
N ALA A 580 18.48 1.79 -11.89
CA ALA A 580 19.31 2.34 -12.94
C ALA A 580 20.02 3.59 -12.42
N VAL A 581 21.31 3.69 -12.65
CA VAL A 581 22.12 4.81 -12.14
C VAL A 581 23.17 5.19 -13.18
N ASP A 582 23.28 6.49 -13.42
CA ASP A 582 24.43 7.10 -14.09
C ASP A 582 25.06 8.18 -13.20
N GLN A 583 25.90 9.03 -13.77
CA GLN A 583 26.64 10.02 -12.99
C GLN A 583 25.74 11.11 -12.38
N GLU A 584 24.59 11.37 -12.98
CA GLU A 584 23.74 12.50 -12.59
C GLU A 584 22.41 12.05 -12.03
N SER A 585 21.93 10.87 -12.39
CA SER A 585 20.56 10.45 -12.14
C SER A 585 20.50 9.02 -11.64
N LEU A 586 19.63 8.80 -10.65
CA LEU A 586 19.20 7.48 -10.21
C LEU A 586 17.71 7.33 -10.46
N PHE A 587 17.32 6.24 -11.10
CA PHE A 587 15.94 5.86 -11.31
C PHE A 587 15.62 4.54 -10.61
N ALA A 588 14.57 4.56 -9.81
CA ALA A 588 14.10 3.41 -9.05
C ALA A 588 12.59 3.23 -9.22
N VAL A 589 12.15 1.97 -9.24
CA VAL A 589 10.72 1.63 -9.24
C VAL A 589 10.34 1.09 -7.87
N SER A 590 9.34 1.71 -7.24
CA SER A 590 8.68 1.17 -6.05
C SER A 590 7.39 0.45 -6.45
N GLY A 591 7.04 -0.62 -5.72
CA GLY A 591 5.92 -1.50 -6.04
C GLY A 591 6.36 -2.96 -6.14
N ASP A 592 5.39 -3.86 -6.14
CA ASP A 592 5.63 -5.30 -6.08
C ASP A 592 6.01 -5.92 -7.44
N GLY A 593 6.20 -5.08 -8.46
CA GLY A 593 6.67 -5.48 -9.80
C GLY A 593 5.66 -6.35 -10.57
N ALA A 594 6.13 -7.06 -11.60
CA ALA A 594 5.26 -7.89 -12.45
C ALA A 594 4.76 -9.20 -11.82
N PHE A 595 5.19 -9.54 -10.60
CA PHE A 595 4.89 -10.84 -9.97
C PHE A 595 3.69 -10.80 -9.03
N VAL A 596 3.04 -9.64 -8.88
CA VAL A 596 1.80 -9.48 -8.10
C VAL A 596 0.74 -8.84 -8.99
N GLU A 597 -0.39 -9.52 -9.19
CA GLU A 597 -1.47 -9.06 -10.09
C GLU A 597 -2.19 -7.79 -9.58
N ARG A 598 -1.89 -7.35 -8.34
CA ARG A 598 -2.52 -6.20 -7.69
C ARG A 598 -1.47 -5.37 -6.95
N GLY A 599 -1.41 -4.08 -7.27
CA GLY A 599 -0.49 -3.12 -6.65
C GLY A 599 -0.07 -2.02 -7.63
N GLY A 600 -0.21 -0.76 -7.24
CA GLY A 600 0.34 0.35 -8.05
C GLY A 600 1.86 0.39 -7.96
N ALA A 601 2.53 0.86 -9.01
CA ALA A 601 3.97 1.09 -9.02
C ALA A 601 4.30 2.59 -9.14
N GLY A 602 5.46 3.02 -8.63
CA GLY A 602 5.92 4.41 -8.71
C GLY A 602 7.32 4.47 -9.30
N LEU A 603 7.54 5.39 -10.23
CA LEU A 603 8.86 5.73 -10.75
C LEU A 603 9.43 6.92 -9.98
N HIS A 604 10.65 6.79 -9.48
CA HIS A 604 11.35 7.80 -8.71
C HIS A 604 12.62 8.23 -9.42
N HIS A 605 12.84 9.53 -9.52
CA HIS A 605 14.11 10.13 -9.92
C HIS A 605 14.77 10.77 -8.70
N VAL A 606 15.98 10.32 -8.39
CA VAL A 606 16.73 10.70 -7.20
C VAL A 606 18.12 11.15 -7.62
N ASP A 607 18.67 12.15 -6.94
CA ASP A 607 20.09 12.44 -7.06
C ASP A 607 20.91 11.29 -6.44
N PRO A 608 21.77 10.59 -7.20
CA PRO A 608 22.44 9.38 -6.72
C PRO A 608 23.39 9.63 -5.54
N TRP A 609 23.81 10.88 -5.31
CA TRP A 609 24.87 11.22 -4.35
C TRP A 609 24.32 11.77 -3.04
N SER A 610 23.26 12.58 -3.11
CA SER A 610 22.58 13.12 -1.93
C SER A 610 21.39 12.29 -1.47
N GLY A 611 20.77 11.51 -2.37
CA GLY A 611 19.50 10.84 -2.10
C GLY A 611 18.29 11.80 -2.17
N ALA A 612 18.48 13.05 -2.59
CA ALA A 612 17.38 14.00 -2.74
C ALA A 612 16.45 13.57 -3.89
N SER A 613 15.14 13.49 -3.60
CA SER A 613 14.13 13.26 -4.63
C SER A 613 14.04 14.47 -5.56
N ARG A 614 14.14 14.22 -6.87
CA ARG A 614 13.94 15.24 -7.91
C ARG A 614 12.49 15.27 -8.36
N TRP A 615 11.94 14.10 -8.68
CA TRP A 615 10.52 13.92 -8.96
C TRP A 615 10.11 12.46 -8.75
N SER A 616 8.81 12.23 -8.60
CA SER A 616 8.21 10.90 -8.62
C SER A 616 6.88 10.92 -9.35
N VAL A 617 6.57 9.82 -10.04
CA VAL A 617 5.34 9.64 -10.81
C VAL A 617 4.75 8.29 -10.51
N ASP A 618 3.43 8.26 -10.27
CA ASP A 618 2.68 7.01 -10.18
C ASP A 618 2.50 6.40 -11.58
N LEU A 619 2.92 5.16 -11.74
CA LEU A 619 2.67 4.38 -12.94
C LEU A 619 1.21 3.88 -12.95
N PRO A 620 0.64 3.61 -14.14
CA PRO A 620 -0.70 3.03 -14.24
C PRO A 620 -0.86 1.79 -13.36
N SER A 621 -2.04 1.58 -12.76
CA SER A 621 -2.27 0.48 -11.80
C SER A 621 -2.11 -0.91 -12.40
N GLU A 622 -2.21 -1.03 -13.72
CA GLU A 622 -2.02 -2.26 -14.49
C GLU A 622 -0.60 -2.40 -15.04
N ALA A 623 0.26 -1.40 -14.84
CA ALA A 623 1.66 -1.50 -15.19
C ALA A 623 2.33 -2.52 -14.29
N ALA A 624 3.01 -3.47 -14.91
CA ALA A 624 3.81 -4.50 -14.26
C ALA A 624 5.27 -4.31 -14.67
N PRO A 625 6.01 -3.38 -14.03
CA PRO A 625 7.40 -3.10 -14.37
C PRO A 625 8.29 -4.32 -14.16
N VAL A 626 9.22 -4.53 -15.10
CA VAL A 626 10.18 -5.63 -15.07
C VAL A 626 11.60 -5.07 -15.18
N GLY A 627 12.51 -5.63 -14.39
CA GLY A 627 13.94 -5.30 -14.47
C GLY A 627 14.27 -3.90 -13.94
N ALA A 628 15.43 -3.40 -14.38
CA ALA A 628 15.86 -2.03 -14.10
C ALA A 628 15.31 -1.07 -15.17
N PRO A 629 15.01 0.20 -14.84
CA PRO A 629 14.77 1.22 -15.86
C PRO A 629 15.90 1.28 -16.90
N LEU A 630 15.57 1.48 -18.16
CA LEU A 630 16.56 1.68 -19.22
C LEU A 630 16.81 3.18 -19.38
N LEU A 631 18.09 3.57 -19.46
CA LEU A 631 18.47 4.97 -19.57
C LEU A 631 18.87 5.30 -21.02
N ALA A 632 18.10 6.17 -21.66
CA ALA A 632 18.53 6.89 -22.85
C ALA A 632 19.01 8.29 -22.44
N ARG A 633 19.46 9.09 -23.43
CA ARG A 633 19.99 10.44 -23.20
C ARG A 633 19.01 11.33 -22.43
N ASP A 634 17.77 11.44 -22.93
CA ASP A 634 16.75 12.35 -22.39
C ASP A 634 15.49 11.61 -21.88
N THR A 635 15.43 10.29 -22.07
CA THR A 635 14.28 9.45 -21.70
C THR A 635 14.70 8.33 -20.73
N VAL A 636 13.91 8.10 -19.69
CA VAL A 636 13.96 6.88 -18.88
C VAL A 636 12.82 5.97 -19.34
N VAL A 637 13.14 4.70 -19.63
CA VAL A 637 12.19 3.74 -20.18
C VAL A 637 11.91 2.65 -19.16
N ILE A 638 10.64 2.41 -18.89
CA ILE A 638 10.15 1.31 -18.05
C ILE A 638 9.63 0.22 -18.96
N VAL A 639 10.23 -0.96 -18.85
CA VAL A 639 9.74 -2.18 -19.51
C VAL A 639 8.64 -2.76 -18.62
N THR A 640 7.51 -3.09 -19.22
CA THR A 640 6.41 -3.78 -18.53
C THR A 640 6.11 -5.12 -19.19
N HIS A 641 5.58 -6.04 -18.39
CA HIS A 641 5.11 -7.32 -18.89
C HIS A 641 3.67 -7.55 -18.45
N GLY A 642 2.77 -7.80 -19.39
CA GLY A 642 1.36 -8.04 -19.09
C GLY A 642 0.70 -8.97 -20.10
N ARG A 643 -0.63 -9.08 -20.04
CA ARG A 643 -1.40 -10.00 -20.92
C ARG A 643 -1.20 -9.78 -22.42
N ARG A 644 -0.77 -8.59 -22.82
CA ARG A 644 -0.51 -8.22 -24.23
C ARG A 644 0.94 -8.41 -24.66
N GLY A 645 1.79 -8.99 -23.81
CA GLY A 645 3.22 -9.15 -24.03
C GLY A 645 4.06 -8.07 -23.36
N THR A 646 5.18 -7.71 -24.00
CA THR A 646 6.13 -6.72 -23.49
C THR A 646 5.72 -5.31 -23.92
N GLY A 647 5.50 -4.44 -22.94
CA GLY A 647 5.22 -3.02 -23.12
C GLY A 647 6.42 -2.15 -22.75
N ILE A 648 6.42 -0.92 -23.25
CA ILE A 648 7.39 0.12 -22.90
C ILE A 648 6.68 1.43 -22.59
N MET A 649 7.18 2.12 -21.57
CA MET A 649 6.76 3.48 -21.25
C MET A 649 7.99 4.37 -21.14
N GLY A 650 8.01 5.46 -21.90
CA GLY A 650 9.09 6.44 -21.87
C GLY A 650 8.67 7.69 -21.11
N PHE A 651 9.55 8.17 -20.23
CA PHE A 651 9.36 9.40 -19.46
C PHE A 651 10.55 10.33 -19.65
N ASP A 652 10.29 11.63 -19.69
CA ASP A 652 11.32 12.65 -19.68
C ASP A 652 12.17 12.54 -18.40
N ARG A 653 13.50 12.48 -18.55
CA ARG A 653 14.40 12.32 -17.41
C ARG A 653 14.40 13.52 -16.46
N THR A 654 14.14 14.71 -16.97
CA THR A 654 14.21 15.96 -16.21
C THR A 654 12.89 16.23 -15.48
N THR A 655 11.76 16.07 -16.18
CA THR A 655 10.43 16.47 -15.66
C THR A 655 9.61 15.31 -15.13
N GLY A 656 9.88 14.08 -15.58
CA GLY A 656 9.04 12.90 -15.31
C GLY A 656 7.77 12.83 -16.16
N GLU A 657 7.58 13.75 -17.11
CA GLU A 657 6.42 13.71 -18.00
C GLU A 657 6.49 12.50 -18.94
N LYS A 658 5.34 11.84 -19.12
CA LYS A 658 5.23 10.68 -20.02
C LYS A 658 5.38 11.13 -21.47
N ARG A 659 6.37 10.59 -22.18
CA ARG A 659 6.63 10.85 -23.60
C ARG A 659 5.89 9.88 -24.52
N PHE A 660 5.93 8.59 -24.19
CA PHE A 660 5.26 7.54 -24.95
C PHE A 660 4.89 6.34 -24.09
N ASP A 661 3.97 5.53 -24.59
CA ASP A 661 3.41 4.36 -23.93
C ASP A 661 2.87 3.42 -25.01
N GLY A 662 3.33 2.17 -25.04
CA GLY A 662 2.91 1.25 -26.07
C GLY A 662 3.34 -0.20 -25.85
N VAL A 663 2.67 -1.09 -26.57
CA VAL A 663 3.05 -2.50 -26.65
C VAL A 663 4.15 -2.66 -27.70
N ALA A 664 5.31 -3.18 -27.31
CA ALA A 664 6.45 -3.36 -28.19
C ALA A 664 6.36 -4.69 -28.99
N CYS A 665 6.00 -5.78 -28.30
CA CYS A 665 5.79 -7.10 -28.90
C CYS A 665 4.84 -7.98 -28.06
N GLY A 666 4.22 -8.97 -28.72
CA GLY A 666 3.25 -9.89 -28.09
C GLY A 666 3.86 -10.97 -27.19
N ALA A 667 5.18 -11.13 -27.20
CA ALA A 667 5.91 -12.09 -26.38
C ALA A 667 6.77 -11.41 -25.31
N ALA A 668 7.28 -12.19 -24.36
CA ALA A 668 8.34 -11.73 -23.46
C ALA A 668 9.60 -11.38 -24.27
N ALA A 669 10.29 -10.32 -23.87
CA ALA A 669 11.47 -9.85 -24.58
C ALA A 669 12.52 -9.27 -23.63
N SER A 670 13.79 -9.45 -23.99
CA SER A 670 14.89 -8.70 -23.40
C SER A 670 15.04 -7.35 -24.09
N CYS A 671 15.38 -6.30 -23.33
CA CYS A 671 15.48 -4.93 -23.82
C CYS A 671 16.83 -4.32 -23.46
N VAL A 672 17.46 -3.63 -24.41
CA VAL A 672 18.68 -2.84 -24.20
C VAL A 672 18.60 -1.52 -24.94
N VAL A 673 19.23 -0.46 -24.43
CA VAL A 673 19.34 0.82 -25.14
C VAL A 673 20.73 0.94 -25.75
N VAL A 674 20.80 1.20 -27.05
CA VAL A 674 22.03 1.45 -27.81
C VAL A 674 21.81 2.65 -28.72
N ASP A 675 22.65 3.68 -28.59
CA ASP A 675 22.63 4.90 -29.44
C ASP A 675 21.23 5.52 -29.62
N GLY A 676 20.48 5.64 -28.52
CA GLY A 676 19.12 6.19 -28.53
C GLY A 676 18.07 5.26 -29.15
N THR A 677 18.39 3.99 -29.40
CA THR A 677 17.44 2.96 -29.85
C THR A 677 17.23 1.94 -28.74
N ILE A 678 15.98 1.72 -28.33
CA ILE A 678 15.56 0.59 -27.51
C ILE A 678 15.47 -0.63 -28.44
N ILE A 679 16.33 -1.61 -28.21
CA ILE A 679 16.38 -2.85 -28.96
C ILE A 679 15.74 -3.95 -28.13
N LEU A 680 14.67 -4.53 -28.67
CA LEU A 680 13.95 -5.66 -28.08
C LEU A 680 14.27 -6.94 -28.83
N ASN A 681 14.56 -8.00 -28.08
CA ASN A 681 14.74 -9.35 -28.58
C ASN A 681 13.71 -10.27 -27.91
N SER A 682 12.69 -10.72 -28.66
CA SER A 682 11.59 -11.50 -28.11
C SER A 682 11.79 -13.01 -28.23
N GLU A 683 11.09 -13.76 -27.38
CA GLU A 683 10.98 -15.22 -27.45
C GLU A 683 10.30 -15.72 -28.74
N SER A 684 9.55 -14.86 -29.43
CA SER A 684 8.92 -15.14 -30.72
C SER A 684 9.84 -14.90 -31.93
N GLY A 685 11.10 -14.49 -31.71
CA GLY A 685 12.04 -14.18 -32.77
C GLY A 685 11.93 -12.76 -33.34
N ASP A 686 11.14 -11.88 -32.71
CA ASP A 686 11.04 -10.48 -33.09
C ASP A 686 12.26 -9.71 -32.57
N LEU A 687 13.00 -9.10 -33.51
CA LEU A 687 13.96 -8.05 -33.20
C LEU A 687 13.34 -6.70 -33.59
N VAL A 688 13.10 -5.85 -32.60
CA VAL A 688 12.48 -4.54 -32.79
C VAL A 688 13.42 -3.44 -32.33
N GLY A 689 13.69 -2.47 -33.18
CA GLY A 689 14.36 -1.23 -32.82
C GLY A 689 13.34 -0.11 -32.66
N ILE A 690 13.31 0.53 -31.50
CA ILE A 690 12.37 1.61 -31.16
C ILE A 690 13.17 2.85 -30.79
N ASP A 691 12.82 4.00 -31.33
CA ASP A 691 13.44 5.28 -30.97
C ASP A 691 13.13 5.63 -29.51
N ALA A 692 14.16 5.86 -28.71
CA ALA A 692 14.01 6.13 -27.29
C ALA A 692 13.47 7.53 -26.98
N SER A 693 13.40 8.44 -27.95
CA SER A 693 12.91 9.80 -27.76
C SER A 693 11.38 9.89 -27.85
N ASP A 694 10.77 9.17 -28.79
CA ASP A 694 9.34 9.26 -29.11
C ASP A 694 8.60 7.91 -29.11
N GLY A 695 9.31 6.79 -28.99
CA GLY A 695 8.73 5.44 -29.00
C GLY A 695 8.37 4.91 -30.39
N ALA A 696 8.80 5.58 -31.48
CA ALA A 696 8.52 5.14 -32.84
C ALA A 696 9.36 3.91 -33.21
N THR A 697 8.75 2.92 -33.87
CA THR A 697 9.49 1.75 -34.39
C THR A 697 10.39 2.19 -35.55
N ARG A 698 11.70 2.05 -35.40
CA ARG A 698 12.71 2.30 -36.45
C ARG A 698 12.82 1.12 -37.41
N TYR A 699 12.84 -0.10 -36.88
CA TYR A 699 12.90 -1.32 -37.68
C TYR A 699 12.28 -2.49 -36.93
N ARG A 700 11.86 -3.52 -37.69
CA ARG A 700 11.35 -4.78 -37.17
C ARG A 700 11.80 -5.91 -38.08
N HIS A 701 12.39 -6.95 -37.49
CA HIS A 701 12.77 -8.17 -38.15
C HIS A 701 12.21 -9.37 -37.40
N VAL A 702 11.88 -10.44 -38.12
CA VAL A 702 11.46 -11.72 -37.55
C VAL A 702 12.48 -12.76 -38.01
N PHE A 703 13.30 -13.26 -37.09
CA PHE A 703 14.40 -14.17 -37.40
C PHE A 703 14.13 -15.63 -37.02
N GLY A 704 13.05 -15.91 -36.28
CA GLY A 704 12.68 -17.26 -35.87
C GLY A 704 11.18 -17.53 -36.05
N SER A 705 10.81 -18.81 -36.10
CA SER A 705 9.43 -19.27 -35.95
C SER A 705 9.13 -19.58 -34.48
N ALA A 706 7.86 -19.47 -34.07
CA ALA A 706 7.46 -19.84 -32.72
C ALA A 706 7.73 -21.33 -32.38
N ASP A 707 7.85 -22.18 -33.40
CA ASP A 707 8.12 -23.61 -33.28
C ASP A 707 9.63 -23.87 -33.45
N GLY A 708 10.34 -24.12 -32.35
CA GLY A 708 11.79 -24.38 -32.32
C GLY A 708 12.37 -24.33 -30.91
N ASP A 709 13.56 -24.91 -30.71
CA ASP A 709 14.29 -24.78 -29.44
C ASP A 709 14.81 -23.35 -29.26
N ARG A 710 14.79 -22.84 -28.03
CA ARG A 710 14.96 -21.40 -27.74
C ARG A 710 16.05 -21.17 -26.70
N PRO A 711 16.87 -20.12 -26.87
CA PRO A 711 17.85 -19.76 -25.86
C PRO A 711 17.22 -19.51 -24.49
N ARG A 712 17.86 -20.01 -23.44
CA ARG A 712 17.54 -19.64 -22.05
C ARG A 712 17.72 -18.15 -21.74
N ARG A 713 18.52 -17.44 -22.56
CA ARG A 713 18.87 -16.04 -22.39
C ARG A 713 18.69 -15.27 -23.69
N LEU A 714 17.94 -14.18 -23.61
CA LEU A 714 17.65 -13.33 -24.76
C LEU A 714 18.41 -12.01 -24.76
N GLU A 715 19.25 -11.74 -23.74
CA GLU A 715 19.98 -10.48 -23.64
C GLU A 715 20.95 -10.26 -24.82
N PRO A 716 20.73 -9.23 -25.67
CA PRO A 716 21.69 -8.88 -26.71
C PRO A 716 22.98 -8.30 -26.10
N MET A 717 24.10 -8.50 -26.79
CA MET A 717 25.39 -7.91 -26.38
C MET A 717 25.97 -7.03 -27.48
N LEU A 718 26.24 -5.78 -27.15
CA LEU A 718 26.98 -4.86 -28.01
C LEU A 718 28.48 -5.10 -27.85
N ARG A 719 29.17 -5.38 -28.95
CA ARG A 719 30.63 -5.47 -28.98
C ARG A 719 31.16 -4.83 -30.26
N SER A 720 32.03 -3.85 -30.11
CA SER A 720 32.72 -3.18 -31.21
C SER A 720 31.76 -2.69 -32.32
N GLY A 721 30.64 -2.07 -31.93
CA GLY A 721 29.62 -1.54 -32.85
C GLY A 721 28.65 -2.56 -33.46
N ALA A 722 28.86 -3.86 -33.23
CA ALA A 722 27.96 -4.93 -33.68
C ALA A 722 27.14 -5.47 -32.50
N LEU A 723 25.86 -5.76 -32.75
CA LEU A 723 24.97 -6.35 -31.75
C LEU A 723 24.82 -7.84 -31.98
N PHE A 724 25.18 -8.64 -31.00
CA PHE A 724 25.03 -10.08 -30.98
C PHE A 724 23.71 -10.42 -30.31
N VAL A 725 22.81 -11.09 -31.04
CA VAL A 725 21.42 -11.34 -30.65
C VAL A 725 21.18 -12.85 -30.63
N PRO A 726 20.97 -13.45 -29.44
CA PRO A 726 20.67 -14.87 -29.34
C PRO A 726 19.22 -15.15 -29.79
N GLN A 727 19.09 -16.08 -30.72
CA GLN A 727 17.84 -16.68 -31.20
C GLN A 727 18.08 -18.19 -31.38
N THR A 728 17.37 -18.88 -32.29
CA THR A 728 17.72 -20.27 -32.68
C THR A 728 19.18 -20.42 -33.12
N GLU A 729 19.80 -19.33 -33.55
CA GLU A 729 21.23 -19.17 -33.77
C GLU A 729 21.70 -17.82 -33.21
N LEU A 730 23.02 -17.58 -33.15
CA LEU A 730 23.56 -16.28 -32.75
C LEU A 730 23.70 -15.35 -33.95
N LEU A 731 22.82 -14.35 -34.01
CA LEU A 731 22.75 -13.37 -35.10
C LEU A 731 23.63 -12.16 -34.77
N ILE A 732 24.28 -11.59 -35.79
CA ILE A 732 24.97 -10.31 -35.66
C ILE A 732 24.24 -9.27 -36.47
N VAL A 733 23.71 -8.26 -35.79
CA VAL A 733 22.92 -7.18 -36.40
C VAL A 733 23.54 -5.83 -36.10
N ARG A 734 23.24 -4.86 -36.95
CA ARG A 734 23.66 -3.48 -36.76
C ARG A 734 22.63 -2.73 -35.91
N PRO A 735 23.03 -2.13 -34.76
CA PRO A 735 22.08 -1.50 -33.83
C PRO A 735 21.19 -0.41 -34.45
N ARG A 736 21.75 0.43 -35.32
CA ARG A 736 21.03 1.61 -35.86
C ARG A 736 19.83 1.28 -36.77
N ASP A 737 19.88 0.16 -37.49
CA ASP A 737 18.89 -0.15 -38.53
C ASP A 737 18.51 -1.64 -38.65
N GLY A 738 18.98 -2.47 -37.73
CA GLY A 738 18.64 -3.90 -37.68
C GLY A 738 19.28 -4.75 -38.78
N LYS A 739 20.10 -4.17 -39.67
CA LYS A 739 20.70 -4.93 -40.79
C LYS A 739 21.53 -6.10 -40.27
N LEU A 740 21.25 -7.30 -40.79
CA LEU A 740 22.03 -8.50 -40.55
C LEU A 740 23.46 -8.36 -41.13
N LEU A 741 24.46 -8.43 -40.27
CA LEU A 741 25.89 -8.35 -40.61
C LEU A 741 26.53 -9.73 -40.76
N GLY A 742 26.02 -10.74 -40.04
CA GLY A 742 26.54 -12.10 -40.05
C GLY A 742 25.75 -13.04 -39.16
N ARG A 743 26.14 -14.31 -39.17
CA ARG A 743 25.62 -15.40 -38.35
C ARG A 743 26.79 -16.21 -37.83
N VAL A 744 26.71 -16.71 -36.60
CA VAL A 744 27.67 -17.68 -36.08
C VAL A 744 27.16 -19.07 -36.45
N PRO A 745 27.92 -19.87 -37.23
CA PRO A 745 27.50 -21.20 -37.67
C PRO A 745 27.67 -22.21 -36.54
N ALA A 746 26.95 -22.01 -35.44
CA ALA A 746 26.90 -22.92 -34.33
C ALA A 746 25.72 -23.87 -34.51
N ASP A 747 25.98 -25.17 -34.54
CA ASP A 747 24.95 -26.21 -34.43
C ASP A 747 24.50 -26.36 -32.95
N LEU A 748 24.49 -25.25 -32.20
CA LEU A 748 24.19 -25.17 -30.76
C LEU A 748 23.22 -24.03 -30.50
N ILE A 749 22.24 -24.25 -29.62
CA ILE A 749 21.37 -23.18 -29.13
C ILE A 749 22.18 -22.27 -28.18
N PRO A 750 22.21 -20.93 -28.42
CA PRO A 750 23.03 -20.02 -27.64
C PRO A 750 22.40 -19.65 -26.28
N ASP A 751 22.18 -20.64 -25.42
CA ASP A 751 21.66 -20.46 -24.05
C ASP A 751 22.55 -19.54 -23.20
N LEU A 752 23.85 -19.57 -23.48
CA LEU A 752 24.83 -18.60 -23.02
C LEU A 752 25.79 -18.31 -24.17
N PHE A 753 26.12 -17.03 -24.34
CA PHE A 753 27.25 -16.66 -25.20
C PHE A 753 28.12 -15.57 -24.58
N ARG A 754 29.37 -15.54 -25.03
CA ARG A 754 30.38 -14.52 -24.71
C ARG A 754 31.10 -14.11 -25.97
N VAL A 755 31.51 -12.85 -26.02
CA VAL A 755 32.22 -12.26 -27.16
C VAL A 755 33.38 -11.47 -26.59
N ASP A 756 34.58 -11.79 -27.07
CA ASP A 756 35.81 -11.17 -26.58
C ASP A 756 36.15 -9.86 -27.32
N GLU A 757 37.31 -9.28 -27.02
CA GLU A 757 37.83 -8.05 -27.64
C GLU A 757 38.15 -8.17 -29.14
N ARG A 758 38.36 -9.39 -29.63
CA ARG A 758 38.59 -9.69 -31.05
C ARG A 758 37.32 -10.03 -31.80
N CYS A 759 36.18 -9.98 -31.10
CA CYS A 759 34.90 -10.48 -31.55
C CYS A 759 34.87 -12.00 -31.76
N ASP A 760 35.79 -12.77 -31.16
CA ASP A 760 35.67 -14.22 -31.09
C ASP A 760 34.48 -14.57 -30.19
N VAL A 761 33.73 -15.61 -30.58
CA VAL A 761 32.45 -15.97 -29.97
C VAL A 761 32.59 -17.31 -29.28
N TYR A 762 32.06 -17.40 -28.06
CA TYR A 762 31.94 -18.63 -27.29
C TYR A 762 30.47 -18.88 -27.02
N VAL A 763 29.94 -20.00 -27.51
CA VAL A 763 28.54 -20.41 -27.36
C VAL A 763 28.49 -21.64 -26.47
N ALA A 764 27.61 -21.64 -25.47
CA ALA A 764 27.36 -22.78 -24.61
C ALA A 764 25.85 -23.09 -24.57
N GLU A 765 25.53 -24.37 -24.73
CA GLU A 765 24.19 -24.93 -24.73
C GLU A 765 23.96 -25.74 -23.45
N GLU A 766 22.73 -25.74 -22.92
CA GLU A 766 22.36 -26.48 -21.71
C GLU A 766 22.59 -28.00 -21.83
N SER A 767 22.63 -28.53 -23.06
CA SER A 767 22.97 -29.92 -23.37
C SER A 767 24.38 -30.33 -22.89
N GLY A 768 25.25 -29.35 -22.59
CA GLY A 768 26.63 -29.57 -22.18
C GLY A 768 27.66 -29.31 -23.28
N HIS A 769 27.27 -28.79 -24.43
CA HIS A 769 28.21 -28.49 -25.52
C HIS A 769 28.64 -27.02 -25.51
N ILE A 770 29.92 -26.79 -25.81
CA ILE A 770 30.52 -25.47 -25.90
C ILE A 770 31.32 -25.39 -27.19
N ALA A 771 31.09 -24.35 -27.99
CA ALA A 771 31.83 -24.09 -29.21
C ALA A 771 32.46 -22.69 -29.20
N ALA A 772 33.71 -22.60 -29.64
CA ALA A 772 34.40 -21.34 -29.87
C ALA A 772 34.59 -21.07 -31.36
N PHE A 773 34.42 -19.81 -31.75
CA PHE A 773 34.50 -19.35 -33.12
C PHE A 773 35.41 -18.13 -33.21
N SER A 774 36.28 -18.10 -34.21
CA SER A 774 37.08 -16.92 -34.53
C SER A 774 36.38 -16.04 -35.54
N ALA A 775 36.44 -14.73 -35.33
CA ALA A 775 36.06 -13.77 -36.36
C ALA A 775 37.11 -13.80 -37.49
N GLY A 776 36.67 -14.05 -38.72
CA GLY A 776 37.54 -14.16 -39.89
C GLY A 776 38.17 -12.83 -40.32
N PRO A 777 39.29 -12.88 -41.08
CA PRO A 777 40.00 -11.69 -41.55
C PRO A 777 39.14 -10.82 -42.49
N ARG A 778 39.24 -9.50 -42.32
CA ARG A 778 38.46 -8.49 -43.03
C ARG A 778 38.94 -8.38 -44.49
N LEU A 779 38.06 -8.59 -45.48
CA LEU A 779 38.32 -8.11 -46.84
C LEU A 779 38.11 -6.59 -46.86
N ARG A 780 39.21 -5.82 -46.83
CA ARG A 780 39.19 -4.41 -47.19
C ARG A 780 39.34 -4.32 -48.71
N LEU A 781 38.33 -3.81 -49.42
CA LEU A 781 38.58 -3.23 -50.74
C LEU A 781 39.25 -1.87 -50.45
N MET A 782 40.47 -1.70 -50.95
CA MET A 782 41.21 -0.42 -50.89
C MET A 782 40.46 0.69 -51.63
#